data_AF-A0A3G8ZHU3-F1
#
_entry.id   AF-A0A3G8ZHU3-F1
#
_cell.length_a   1.000
_cell.length_b   1.000
_cell.length_c   1.000
_cell.angle_alpha   90.00
_cell.angle_beta   90.00
_cell.angle_gamma   90.00
#
_symmetry.space_group_name_H-M   'P 1'
#
loop_
_entity.id
_entity.type
_entity.pdbx_description
1 polymer ?
#
loop_
_entity_poly.entity_id
_entity_poly.type
_entity_poly.pdbx_seq_one_letter_code
_entity_poly.pdbx_strand_id
1 'polypeptide(L)'
;MSENLPRVQCGTAVTPPQWAVMQRQIMTTIAEAAPEFVARYTRDDGTLIWREEWPGMDGSDDPYEAFQYLALFYSISGDESVYQLARKMWDAITWQWTQYGQIEREFDCYYDWMHHGEANLFHYFFGLTKPESLIDRQRAISFAKMYTGHDPLAPNYDPELGIIRAPQSGSKGPRFVVTAEDLGTHRGVLNDYLPPFEDIEGVPFPGATTPWDDDRVFAEIIEKMNQRTTRGDVPLNMNATGQMTHAFMYSGDEDLRTWVTDYIARWKARADANDGILPDNVGLSGRVGEYLDGKWWGGHYGWRWPHGFLTIIEPTLNAGLNALLLTGDESHLALTRQQLDANFDLGRDADGAWVVPNKHFDSGWTDYRVPNSLHPIQVWARTLADEDRARVERVRGDADWTTARYPVAPLSAKHFNVNTAAWFTYISGENPDYPEQALTANIALIEQQLRRMRSADGDPAGFGGIHHIDGHTDAIDLQIDGYAIHIWQEFNPVYFESLVQLMWGAPMHMSHGGLQHATVRYYDAVGRRAGLPDGVAALVSAIGPDFVELELVNLDTENARTVVVQAGSFGEHRFGDVSVLGGPATGVDGRWFEVALAAGSRAHLRATMSRYVNSPSYETPWSRRSDWAPLIRGRATN
;
A
#
# COMPACT_ATOMS: atom_id res chain seq x y z
N MET A 1 17.72 -23.30 14.59
CA MET A 1 19.17 -23.43 14.29
C MET A 1 19.67 -22.07 13.87
N SER A 2 20.68 -21.47 14.53
CA SER A 2 21.32 -20.26 14.00
C SER A 2 22.37 -20.69 13.00
N GLU A 3 22.16 -20.41 11.71
CA GLU A 3 23.27 -20.42 10.77
C GLU A 3 24.26 -19.34 11.21
N ASN A 4 25.56 -19.65 11.18
CA ASN A 4 26.59 -18.64 11.30
C ASN A 4 26.50 -17.77 10.05
N LEU A 5 25.82 -16.63 10.16
CA LEU A 5 25.70 -15.68 9.06
C LEU A 5 27.09 -15.14 8.71
N PRO A 6 27.40 -14.95 7.41
CA PRO A 6 28.58 -14.21 6.98
C PRO A 6 28.63 -12.86 7.69
N ARG A 7 29.79 -12.49 8.23
CA ARG A 7 29.92 -11.34 9.13
C ARG A 7 31.00 -10.37 8.67
N VAL A 8 30.61 -9.11 8.56
CA VAL A 8 31.50 -7.96 8.32
C VAL A 8 31.69 -7.21 9.63
N GLN A 9 32.92 -6.78 9.90
CA GLN A 9 33.25 -5.96 11.08
C GLN A 9 33.63 -4.55 10.66
N CYS A 10 33.10 -3.55 11.37
CA CYS A 10 33.45 -2.16 11.17
C CYS A 10 33.78 -1.48 12.50
N GLY A 11 34.93 -0.80 12.54
CA GLY A 11 35.42 -0.08 13.70
C GLY A 11 35.79 1.37 13.41
N THR A 12 35.41 1.91 12.24
CA THR A 12 35.76 3.28 11.85
C THR A 12 34.97 4.26 12.71
N ALA A 13 35.63 4.82 13.73
CA ALA A 13 35.05 5.83 14.59
C ALA A 13 34.75 7.11 13.79
N VAL A 14 33.56 7.66 13.95
CA VAL A 14 33.14 8.90 13.29
C VAL A 14 32.29 9.76 14.21
N THR A 15 32.26 11.07 13.94
CA THR A 15 31.14 11.89 14.41
C THR A 15 29.89 11.45 13.63
N PRO A 16 28.77 11.13 14.30
CA PRO A 16 27.54 10.75 13.61
C PRO A 16 27.12 11.84 12.61
N PRO A 17 26.81 11.49 11.35
CA PRO A 17 26.30 12.46 10.39
C PRO A 17 24.91 12.95 10.80
N GLN A 18 24.54 14.14 10.36
CA GLN A 18 23.30 14.80 10.76
C GLN A 18 22.06 13.97 10.41
N TRP A 19 22.00 13.38 9.22
CA TRP A 19 20.91 12.47 8.83
C TRP A 19 20.71 11.30 9.82
N ALA A 20 21.80 10.76 10.40
CA ALA A 20 21.72 9.62 11.31
C ALA A 20 21.09 10.03 12.65
N VAL A 21 21.42 11.23 13.13
CA VAL A 21 20.81 11.82 14.33
C VAL A 21 19.32 12.09 14.09
N MET A 22 18.97 12.65 12.92
CA MET A 22 17.58 12.95 12.57
C MET A 22 16.72 11.70 12.41
N GLN A 23 17.24 10.61 11.83
CA GLN A 23 16.53 9.33 11.80
C GLN A 23 16.21 8.84 13.22
N ARG A 24 17.18 8.91 14.13
CA ARG A 24 16.95 8.52 15.54
C ARG A 24 15.95 9.44 16.23
N GLN A 25 15.98 10.74 15.97
CA GLN A 25 14.98 11.69 16.47
C GLN A 25 13.57 11.28 16.03
N ILE A 26 13.35 11.05 14.73
CA ILE A 26 12.04 10.61 14.19
C ILE A 26 11.59 9.33 14.88
N MET A 27 12.47 8.32 14.96
CA MET A 27 12.11 7.02 15.56
C MET A 27 11.71 7.18 17.03
N THR A 28 12.48 7.94 17.82
CA THR A 28 12.17 8.19 19.23
C THR A 28 10.85 8.96 19.37
N THR A 29 10.66 10.04 18.60
CA THR A 29 9.44 10.86 18.68
C THR A 29 8.19 10.05 18.32
N ILE A 30 8.24 9.21 17.29
CA ILE A 30 7.12 8.35 16.92
C ILE A 30 6.85 7.29 18.00
N ALA A 31 7.90 6.64 18.52
CA ALA A 31 7.75 5.64 19.58
C ALA A 31 7.10 6.21 20.85
N GLU A 32 7.44 7.45 21.22
CA GLU A 32 6.82 8.16 22.34
C GLU A 32 5.39 8.62 22.04
N ALA A 33 5.12 9.02 20.80
CA ALA A 33 3.80 9.52 20.38
C ALA A 33 2.77 8.41 20.16
N ALA A 34 3.18 7.21 19.73
CA ALA A 34 2.25 6.12 19.40
C ALA A 34 1.35 5.69 20.58
N PRO A 35 1.86 5.51 21.82
CA PRO A 35 1.02 5.26 22.98
C PRO A 35 0.03 6.40 23.28
N GLU A 36 0.46 7.66 23.15
CA GLU A 36 -0.41 8.83 23.35
C GLU A 36 -1.54 8.85 22.32
N PHE A 37 -1.20 8.63 21.05
CA PHE A 37 -2.16 8.56 19.94
C PHE A 37 -3.23 7.49 20.19
N VAL A 38 -2.82 6.25 20.47
CA VAL A 38 -3.77 5.16 20.72
C VAL A 38 -4.61 5.44 21.96
N ALA A 39 -4.00 5.87 23.06
CA ALA A 39 -4.73 6.16 24.30
C ALA A 39 -5.74 7.31 24.14
N ARG A 40 -5.45 8.29 23.29
CA ARG A 40 -6.34 9.44 23.05
C ARG A 40 -7.63 9.04 22.32
N TYR A 41 -7.55 8.12 21.37
CA TYR A 41 -8.67 7.78 20.49
C TYR A 41 -9.35 6.46 20.85
N THR A 42 -8.93 5.79 21.92
CA THR A 42 -9.52 4.53 22.40
C THR A 42 -10.04 4.64 23.83
N ARG A 43 -11.02 3.80 24.16
CA ARG A 43 -11.40 3.51 25.55
C ARG A 43 -10.36 2.58 26.19
N ASP A 44 -10.47 2.37 27.50
CA ASP A 44 -9.57 1.48 28.26
C ASP A 44 -9.51 0.05 27.67
N ASP A 45 -10.63 -0.45 27.13
CA ASP A 45 -10.74 -1.77 26.48
C ASP A 45 -10.17 -1.80 25.04
N GLY A 46 -9.80 -0.65 24.48
CA GLY A 46 -9.23 -0.51 23.15
C GLY A 46 -10.22 -0.18 22.04
N THR A 47 -11.52 -0.19 22.30
CA THR A 47 -12.52 0.23 21.31
C THR A 47 -12.34 1.71 20.96
N LEU A 48 -12.53 2.06 19.68
CA LEU A 48 -12.41 3.45 19.23
C LEU A 48 -13.53 4.30 19.80
N ILE A 49 -13.17 5.51 20.26
CA ILE A 49 -14.12 6.55 20.64
C ILE A 49 -14.74 7.07 19.34
N TRP A 50 -15.87 6.47 18.98
CA TRP A 50 -16.63 6.73 17.76
C TRP A 50 -18.14 6.67 18.04
N ARG A 51 -18.93 6.49 16.98
CA ARG A 51 -20.39 6.43 16.99
C ARG A 51 -20.91 5.15 17.66
N GLU A 52 -22.17 5.18 18.11
CA GLU A 52 -22.85 3.99 18.65
C GLU A 52 -23.32 3.02 17.55
N GLU A 53 -23.55 3.54 16.34
CA GLU A 53 -23.93 2.80 15.14
C GLU A 53 -23.24 3.38 13.90
N TRP A 54 -23.04 2.54 12.89
CA TRP A 54 -22.47 2.92 11.59
C TRP A 54 -23.22 2.22 10.44
N PRO A 55 -23.90 2.95 9.54
CA PRO A 55 -24.70 2.36 8.47
C PRO A 55 -23.87 2.05 7.22
N GLY A 56 -24.47 1.35 6.26
CA GLY A 56 -23.90 1.10 4.94
C GLY A 56 -22.79 0.06 4.91
N MET A 57 -22.19 -0.14 3.73
CA MET A 57 -21.09 -1.10 3.56
C MET A 57 -19.69 -0.50 3.76
N ASP A 58 -19.60 0.82 3.73
CA ASP A 58 -18.37 1.62 3.68
C ASP A 58 -17.78 1.93 5.06
N GLY A 59 -16.53 2.37 5.09
CA GLY A 59 -15.85 2.94 6.25
C GLY A 59 -15.22 1.92 7.20
N SER A 60 -15.12 0.65 6.82
CA SER A 60 -14.42 -0.37 7.60
C SER A 60 -12.91 -0.34 7.42
N ASP A 61 -12.42 0.13 6.28
CA ASP A 61 -11.01 0.26 5.92
C ASP A 61 -10.33 1.44 6.63
N ASP A 62 -10.99 2.59 6.71
CA ASP A 62 -10.49 3.82 7.33
C ASP A 62 -9.82 3.68 8.70
N PRO A 63 -10.42 2.99 9.70
CA PRO A 63 -9.73 2.77 10.97
C PRO A 63 -8.49 1.89 10.78
N TYR A 64 -8.49 0.88 9.90
CA TYR A 64 -7.26 0.12 9.64
C TYR A 64 -6.19 1.02 9.04
N GLU A 65 -6.54 1.88 8.08
CA GLU A 65 -5.62 2.85 7.47
C GLU A 65 -5.01 3.81 8.49
N ALA A 66 -5.80 4.29 9.46
CA ALA A 66 -5.33 5.22 10.47
C ALA A 66 -4.30 4.60 11.42
N PHE A 67 -4.33 3.27 11.64
CA PHE A 67 -3.47 2.59 12.62
C PHE A 67 -2.45 1.63 11.99
N GLN A 68 -2.50 1.38 10.67
CA GLN A 68 -1.65 0.41 9.97
C GLN A 68 -0.14 0.64 10.17
N TYR A 69 0.27 1.90 10.23
CA TYR A 69 1.67 2.28 10.33
C TYR A 69 2.30 1.94 11.67
N LEU A 70 1.53 1.56 12.68
CA LEU A 70 2.09 0.93 13.89
C LEU A 70 2.83 -0.38 13.55
N ALA A 71 2.27 -1.22 12.68
CA ALA A 71 2.90 -2.49 12.29
C ALA A 71 4.12 -2.26 11.38
N LEU A 72 4.02 -1.35 10.42
CA LEU A 72 5.15 -1.03 9.55
C LEU A 72 6.28 -0.32 10.32
N PHE A 73 5.95 0.54 11.28
CA PHE A 73 6.95 1.21 12.13
C PHE A 73 7.72 0.21 12.98
N TYR A 74 7.07 -0.81 13.55
CA TYR A 74 7.77 -1.90 14.25
C TYR A 74 8.81 -2.58 13.36
N SER A 75 8.52 -2.75 12.08
CA SER A 75 9.46 -3.35 11.12
C SER A 75 10.73 -2.52 10.91
N ILE A 76 10.72 -1.24 11.28
CA ILE A 76 11.84 -0.30 11.22
C ILE A 76 12.51 -0.16 12.59
N SER A 77 11.73 -0.03 13.66
CA SER A 77 12.21 0.32 14.99
C SER A 77 12.48 -0.87 15.92
N GLY A 78 11.78 -1.98 15.72
CA GLY A 78 11.77 -3.10 16.64
C GLY A 78 11.14 -2.79 18.01
N ASP A 79 10.42 -1.68 18.14
CA ASP A 79 9.80 -1.26 19.41
C ASP A 79 8.61 -2.16 19.78
N GLU A 80 8.81 -3.01 20.78
CA GLU A 80 7.80 -3.98 21.21
C GLU A 80 6.51 -3.31 21.70
N SER A 81 6.58 -2.11 22.29
CA SER A 81 5.37 -1.40 22.75
C SER A 81 4.49 -1.01 21.57
N VAL A 82 5.08 -0.53 20.47
CA VAL A 82 4.37 -0.21 19.23
C VAL A 82 3.75 -1.46 18.61
N TYR A 83 4.45 -2.59 18.61
CA TYR A 83 3.88 -3.84 18.12
C TYR A 83 2.63 -4.26 18.92
N GLN A 84 2.66 -4.14 20.25
CA GLN A 84 1.49 -4.46 21.07
C GLN A 84 0.31 -3.51 20.79
N LEU A 85 0.58 -2.23 20.52
CA LEU A 85 -0.43 -1.28 20.07
C LEU A 85 -1.02 -1.69 18.72
N ALA A 86 -0.18 -2.06 17.74
CA ALA A 86 -0.62 -2.55 16.44
C ALA A 86 -1.58 -3.75 16.58
N ARG A 87 -1.25 -4.72 17.43
CA ARG A 87 -2.10 -5.88 17.73
C ARG A 87 -3.42 -5.47 18.36
N LYS A 88 -3.37 -4.63 19.40
CA LYS A 88 -4.55 -4.10 20.08
C LYS A 88 -5.50 -3.43 19.09
N MET A 89 -4.97 -2.59 18.20
CA MET A 89 -5.78 -1.86 17.24
C MET A 89 -6.41 -2.76 16.18
N TRP A 90 -5.66 -3.72 15.63
CA TRP A 90 -6.24 -4.70 14.71
C TRP A 90 -7.43 -5.43 15.35
N ASP A 91 -7.25 -5.98 16.56
CA ASP A 91 -8.28 -6.78 17.21
C ASP A 91 -9.49 -5.91 17.62
N ALA A 92 -9.26 -4.69 18.11
CA ALA A 92 -10.33 -3.77 18.52
C ALA A 92 -11.16 -3.24 17.34
N ILE A 93 -10.51 -2.84 16.24
CA ILE A 93 -11.18 -2.38 15.01
C ILE A 93 -12.01 -3.52 14.44
N THR A 94 -11.40 -4.69 14.26
CA THR A 94 -12.09 -5.89 13.74
C THR A 94 -13.33 -6.22 14.57
N TRP A 95 -13.21 -6.17 15.91
CA TRP A 95 -14.33 -6.43 16.81
C TRP A 95 -15.44 -5.38 16.68
N GLN A 96 -15.09 -4.10 16.66
CA GLN A 96 -16.07 -3.00 16.63
C GLN A 96 -16.84 -2.94 15.30
N TRP A 97 -16.18 -3.09 14.16
CA TRP A 97 -16.85 -3.13 12.86
C TRP A 97 -17.59 -4.45 12.60
N THR A 98 -17.25 -5.52 13.34
CA THR A 98 -18.12 -6.70 13.41
C THR A 98 -19.45 -6.37 14.09
N GLN A 99 -19.47 -5.49 15.10
CA GLN A 99 -20.72 -5.08 15.77
C GLN A 99 -21.58 -4.19 14.88
N TYR A 100 -20.96 -3.32 14.07
CA TYR A 100 -21.68 -2.50 13.09
C TYR A 100 -22.20 -3.32 11.89
N GLY A 101 -21.55 -4.45 11.58
CA GLY A 101 -22.01 -5.41 10.58
C GLY A 101 -21.25 -5.39 9.24
N GLN A 102 -20.29 -4.48 9.08
CA GLN A 102 -19.43 -4.40 7.90
C GLN A 102 -18.44 -5.56 7.84
N ILE A 103 -17.99 -6.07 8.99
CA ILE A 103 -17.03 -7.20 9.06
C ILE A 103 -17.72 -8.50 9.48
N GLU A 104 -17.44 -9.58 8.76
CA GLU A 104 -17.80 -10.95 9.13
C GLU A 104 -16.61 -11.89 8.85
N ARG A 105 -16.35 -12.84 9.76
CA ARG A 105 -15.19 -13.76 9.66
C ARG A 105 -13.85 -13.01 9.52
N GLU A 106 -13.74 -11.87 10.21
CA GLU A 106 -12.58 -10.95 10.23
C GLU A 106 -12.24 -10.30 8.87
N PHE A 107 -13.13 -10.39 7.89
CA PHE A 107 -13.00 -9.74 6.59
C PHE A 107 -14.30 -8.98 6.27
N ASP A 108 -14.24 -7.95 5.44
CA ASP A 108 -15.44 -7.22 5.02
C ASP A 108 -16.49 -8.15 4.41
N CYS A 109 -17.75 -7.92 4.76
CA CYS A 109 -18.90 -8.68 4.26
C CYS A 109 -18.95 -8.63 2.73
N TYR A 110 -18.88 -7.42 2.20
CA TYR A 110 -18.78 -7.10 0.79
C TYR A 110 -18.32 -5.64 0.66
N TYR A 111 -17.19 -5.39 0.02
CA TYR A 111 -16.78 -4.06 -0.42
C TYR A 111 -15.95 -4.19 -1.71
N ASP A 112 -15.38 -3.10 -2.22
CA ASP A 112 -14.53 -3.15 -3.39
C ASP A 112 -13.04 -3.34 -3.03
N TRP A 113 -12.26 -3.79 -4.01
CA TRP A 113 -10.85 -4.11 -3.80
C TRP A 113 -9.90 -2.92 -3.71
N MET A 114 -10.38 -1.68 -3.90
CA MET A 114 -9.63 -0.49 -3.50
C MET A 114 -9.54 -0.46 -1.98
N HIS A 115 -10.70 -0.49 -1.33
CA HIS A 115 -10.85 -0.37 0.11
C HIS A 115 -10.43 -1.64 0.86
N HIS A 116 -10.70 -2.84 0.32
CA HIS A 116 -10.05 -4.04 0.86
C HIS A 116 -8.52 -3.93 0.77
N GLY A 117 -7.99 -3.34 -0.31
CA GLY A 117 -6.56 -3.13 -0.46
C GLY A 117 -6.00 -2.22 0.63
N GLU A 118 -6.66 -1.10 0.87
CA GLU A 118 -6.33 -0.13 1.92
C GLU A 118 -6.33 -0.77 3.32
N ALA A 119 -7.40 -1.47 3.69
CA ALA A 119 -7.48 -2.19 4.97
C ALA A 119 -6.40 -3.27 5.10
N ASN A 120 -6.15 -4.03 4.02
CA ASN A 120 -5.23 -5.15 4.04
C ASN A 120 -3.76 -4.74 4.13
N LEU A 121 -3.38 -3.49 3.88
CA LEU A 121 -2.03 -3.03 4.15
C LEU A 121 -1.61 -3.28 5.61
N PHE A 122 -2.51 -3.05 6.58
CA PHE A 122 -2.26 -3.37 7.98
C PHE A 122 -1.99 -4.88 8.18
N HIS A 123 -2.79 -5.73 7.53
CA HIS A 123 -2.60 -7.18 7.52
C HIS A 123 -1.23 -7.56 6.89
N TYR A 124 -0.87 -6.95 5.76
CA TYR A 124 0.37 -7.23 5.05
C TYR A 124 1.60 -6.84 5.86
N PHE A 125 1.54 -5.72 6.59
CA PHE A 125 2.63 -5.28 7.46
C PHE A 125 2.88 -6.24 8.63
N PHE A 126 1.88 -6.97 9.13
CA PHE A 126 2.14 -7.98 10.16
C PHE A 126 3.09 -9.08 9.69
N GLY A 127 3.09 -9.42 8.40
CA GLY A 127 4.07 -10.37 7.85
C GLY A 127 5.52 -9.88 7.93
N LEU A 128 5.73 -8.56 7.95
CA LEU A 128 7.03 -7.93 8.15
C LEU A 128 7.42 -7.86 9.64
N THR A 129 6.57 -8.30 10.57
CA THR A 129 6.81 -8.22 12.02
C THR A 129 7.26 -9.56 12.62
N LYS A 130 6.31 -10.36 13.13
CA LYS A 130 6.47 -11.65 13.80
C LYS A 130 5.73 -12.74 13.02
N PRO A 131 6.32 -13.23 11.93
CA PRO A 131 5.63 -14.06 10.93
C PRO A 131 5.27 -15.46 11.42
N GLU A 132 5.83 -15.93 12.52
CA GLU A 132 5.44 -17.17 13.18
C GLU A 132 4.04 -17.14 13.82
N SER A 133 3.40 -15.96 13.90
CA SER A 133 2.05 -15.78 14.45
C SER A 133 1.06 -16.76 13.80
N LEU A 134 0.55 -17.70 14.60
CA LEU A 134 -0.42 -18.69 14.13
C LEU A 134 -1.71 -18.01 13.66
N ILE A 135 -2.15 -16.96 14.36
CA ILE A 135 -3.39 -16.24 14.02
C ILE A 135 -3.24 -15.55 12.66
N ASP A 136 -2.13 -14.85 12.41
CA ASP A 136 -1.98 -14.09 11.17
C ASP A 136 -1.81 -15.00 9.95
N ARG A 137 -1.10 -16.12 10.11
CA ARG A 137 -1.04 -17.15 9.07
C ARG A 137 -2.41 -17.77 8.80
N GLN A 138 -3.22 -17.99 9.83
CA GLN A 138 -4.58 -18.49 9.68
C GLN A 138 -5.48 -17.48 8.95
N ARG A 139 -5.36 -16.18 9.27
CA ARG A 139 -6.04 -15.08 8.59
C ARG A 139 -5.67 -15.02 7.13
N ALA A 140 -4.38 -14.95 6.82
CA ALA A 140 -3.87 -14.86 5.45
C ALA A 140 -4.44 -15.95 4.54
N ILE A 141 -4.44 -17.20 5.02
CA ILE A 141 -4.98 -18.35 4.28
C ILE A 141 -6.50 -18.34 4.22
N SER A 142 -7.19 -17.90 5.28
CA SER A 142 -8.66 -17.84 5.30
C SER A 142 -9.19 -16.77 4.36
N PHE A 143 -8.56 -15.59 4.32
CA PHE A 143 -8.94 -14.49 3.44
C PHE A 143 -8.64 -14.83 1.97
N ALA A 144 -7.47 -15.42 1.68
CA ALA A 144 -7.15 -15.88 0.34
C ALA A 144 -8.18 -16.88 -0.20
N LYS A 145 -8.61 -17.86 0.62
CA LYS A 145 -9.60 -18.89 0.23
C LYS A 145 -10.95 -18.32 -0.20
N MET A 146 -11.35 -17.15 0.28
CA MET A 146 -12.57 -16.47 -0.16
C MET A 146 -12.53 -16.09 -1.65
N TYR A 147 -11.34 -16.08 -2.25
CA TYR A 147 -11.10 -15.67 -3.64
C TYR A 147 -10.41 -16.75 -4.49
N THR A 148 -10.20 -17.97 -3.97
CA THR A 148 -9.70 -19.10 -4.78
C THR A 148 -10.81 -19.96 -5.39
N GLY A 149 -12.08 -19.72 -5.03
CA GLY A 149 -13.22 -20.57 -5.40
C GLY A 149 -13.38 -21.81 -4.51
N HIS A 150 -12.57 -21.94 -3.45
CA HIS A 150 -12.62 -23.08 -2.52
C HIS A 150 -13.49 -22.85 -1.29
N ASP A 151 -13.93 -21.61 -1.03
CA ASP A 151 -14.81 -21.28 0.08
C ASP A 151 -16.30 -21.23 -0.38
N PRO A 152 -17.14 -22.20 0.00
CA PRO A 152 -18.54 -22.22 -0.40
C PRO A 152 -19.38 -21.10 0.25
N LEU A 153 -18.91 -20.49 1.34
CA LEU A 153 -19.58 -19.36 1.99
C LEU A 153 -19.25 -18.02 1.32
N ALA A 154 -18.14 -17.97 0.58
CA ALA A 154 -17.68 -16.79 -0.15
C ALA A 154 -17.35 -17.17 -1.60
N PRO A 155 -18.34 -17.47 -2.45
CA PRO A 155 -18.12 -17.87 -3.84
C PRO A 155 -17.79 -16.65 -4.71
N ASN A 156 -16.76 -15.88 -4.36
CA ASN A 156 -16.37 -14.64 -5.03
C ASN A 156 -15.68 -14.89 -6.37
N TYR A 157 -15.01 -16.03 -6.54
CA TYR A 157 -14.19 -16.33 -7.70
C TYR A 157 -14.77 -17.48 -8.53
N ASP A 158 -14.80 -17.31 -9.84
CA ASP A 158 -15.09 -18.36 -10.82
C ASP A 158 -13.76 -18.90 -11.37
N PRO A 159 -13.35 -20.14 -11.03
CA PRO A 159 -12.08 -20.69 -11.45
C PRO A 159 -12.04 -21.10 -12.93
N GLU A 160 -13.17 -21.34 -13.58
CA GLU A 160 -13.20 -21.71 -15.00
C GLU A 160 -12.96 -20.46 -15.86
N LEU A 161 -13.71 -19.40 -15.58
CA LEU A 161 -13.60 -18.12 -16.28
C LEU A 161 -12.43 -17.27 -15.79
N GLY A 162 -11.94 -17.53 -14.59
CA GLY A 162 -10.87 -16.79 -13.94
C GLY A 162 -11.27 -15.33 -13.70
N ILE A 163 -12.44 -15.13 -13.10
CA ILE A 163 -13.01 -13.82 -12.78
C ILE A 163 -13.43 -13.74 -11.33
N ILE A 164 -13.26 -12.56 -10.72
CA ILE A 164 -13.98 -12.18 -9.51
C ILE A 164 -15.38 -11.73 -9.94
N ARG A 165 -16.41 -12.31 -9.33
CA ARG A 165 -17.78 -12.33 -9.87
C ARG A 165 -18.55 -11.03 -9.66
N ALA A 166 -18.06 -10.12 -8.81
CA ALA A 166 -18.64 -8.81 -8.59
C ALA A 166 -17.53 -7.80 -8.26
N PRO A 167 -17.72 -6.51 -8.57
CA PRO A 167 -16.80 -5.46 -8.10
C PRO A 167 -16.84 -5.29 -6.59
N GLN A 168 -17.99 -5.61 -5.98
CA GLN A 168 -18.19 -5.62 -4.54
C GLN A 168 -18.35 -7.06 -4.07
N SER A 169 -17.46 -7.53 -3.21
CA SER A 169 -17.39 -8.95 -2.81
C SER A 169 -16.70 -9.07 -1.45
N GLY A 170 -16.79 -10.23 -0.78
CA GLY A 170 -16.20 -10.35 0.56
C GLY A 170 -16.53 -11.67 1.24
N SER A 171 -16.54 -11.67 2.57
CA SER A 171 -16.79 -12.86 3.39
C SER A 171 -18.19 -13.45 3.23
N LYS A 172 -19.16 -12.67 2.72
CA LYS A 172 -20.54 -13.10 2.38
C LYS A 172 -20.73 -13.46 0.90
N GLY A 173 -19.66 -13.47 0.11
CA GLY A 173 -19.75 -13.71 -1.33
C GLY A 173 -19.96 -12.44 -2.16
N PRO A 174 -20.22 -12.59 -3.47
CA PRO A 174 -20.35 -11.45 -4.38
C PRO A 174 -21.66 -10.69 -4.17
N ARG A 175 -21.59 -9.35 -4.17
CA ARG A 175 -22.75 -8.45 -4.01
C ARG A 175 -23.35 -8.08 -5.37
N PHE A 176 -24.25 -8.91 -5.89
CA PHE A 176 -24.91 -8.65 -7.18
C PHE A 176 -25.99 -7.58 -7.14
N VAL A 177 -26.53 -7.27 -5.95
CA VAL A 177 -27.57 -6.25 -5.77
C VAL A 177 -27.17 -5.35 -4.61
N VAL A 178 -27.04 -4.06 -4.87
CA VAL A 178 -26.87 -3.01 -3.86
C VAL A 178 -28.20 -2.37 -3.51
N THR A 179 -28.32 -1.90 -2.28
CA THR A 179 -29.50 -1.24 -1.72
C THR A 179 -29.23 0.22 -1.39
N ALA A 180 -30.28 0.95 -0.99
CA ALA A 180 -30.13 2.31 -0.47
C ALA A 180 -29.36 2.36 0.86
N GLU A 181 -29.46 1.30 1.68
CA GLU A 181 -28.70 1.17 2.92
C GLU A 181 -27.21 1.04 2.61
N ASP A 182 -26.86 0.13 1.71
CA ASP A 182 -25.48 -0.17 1.31
C ASP A 182 -24.69 1.09 0.93
N LEU A 183 -25.29 1.98 0.13
CA LEU A 183 -24.66 3.20 -0.40
C LEU A 183 -25.02 4.46 0.37
N GLY A 184 -25.68 4.34 1.53
CA GLY A 184 -26.23 5.48 2.27
C GLY A 184 -25.18 6.51 2.70
N THR A 185 -24.02 6.04 3.18
CA THR A 185 -22.89 6.88 3.60
C THR A 185 -22.21 7.62 2.45
N HIS A 186 -22.36 7.13 1.22
CA HIS A 186 -21.71 7.72 0.06
C HIS A 186 -22.46 8.94 -0.48
N ARG A 187 -23.71 9.19 -0.06
CA ARG A 187 -24.55 10.25 -0.65
C ARG A 187 -23.93 11.64 -0.49
N GLY A 188 -23.40 11.94 0.70
CA GLY A 188 -22.71 13.20 0.97
C GLY A 188 -21.43 13.35 0.17
N VAL A 189 -20.58 12.32 0.21
CA VAL A 189 -19.27 12.27 -0.49
C VAL A 189 -19.42 12.42 -2.00
N LEU A 190 -20.36 11.71 -2.61
CA LEU A 190 -20.46 11.58 -4.06
C LEU A 190 -21.21 12.74 -4.74
N ASN A 191 -21.76 13.69 -3.97
CA ASN A 191 -22.39 14.89 -4.52
C ASN A 191 -21.46 15.67 -5.44
N ASP A 192 -20.18 15.75 -5.08
CA ASP A 192 -19.15 16.49 -5.82
C ASP A 192 -18.52 15.68 -6.97
N TYR A 193 -19.08 14.50 -7.29
CA TYR A 193 -18.62 13.65 -8.37
C TYR A 193 -19.52 13.73 -9.60
N LEU A 194 -18.91 13.54 -10.78
CA LEU A 194 -19.63 13.45 -12.05
C LEU A 194 -20.66 12.30 -12.05
N PRO A 195 -21.67 12.35 -12.95
CA PRO A 195 -22.70 11.31 -13.01
C PRO A 195 -22.15 9.91 -13.34
N PRO A 196 -22.43 8.88 -12.51
CA PRO A 196 -21.95 7.51 -12.77
C PRO A 196 -22.52 6.93 -14.07
N PHE A 197 -23.62 7.47 -14.58
CA PHE A 197 -24.22 7.10 -15.86
C PHE A 197 -24.58 8.34 -16.69
N GLU A 198 -24.60 8.16 -18.01
CA GLU A 198 -24.86 9.23 -18.99
C GLU A 198 -26.34 9.55 -19.15
N ASP A 199 -27.19 8.60 -18.77
CA ASP A 199 -28.61 8.55 -19.04
C ASP A 199 -29.45 8.62 -17.74
N ILE A 200 -29.01 9.42 -16.76
CA ILE A 200 -29.77 9.69 -15.52
C ILE A 200 -30.80 10.78 -15.81
N GLU A 201 -32.08 10.50 -15.57
CA GLU A 201 -33.17 11.43 -15.88
C GLU A 201 -33.03 12.73 -15.05
N GLY A 202 -33.06 13.87 -15.73
CA GLY A 202 -32.99 15.19 -15.10
C GLY A 202 -31.59 15.61 -14.61
N VAL A 203 -30.56 14.77 -14.80
CA VAL A 203 -29.17 15.12 -14.48
C VAL A 203 -28.44 15.51 -15.78
N PRO A 204 -27.86 16.72 -15.89
CA PRO A 204 -27.15 17.15 -17.09
C PRO A 204 -25.93 16.28 -17.43
N PHE A 205 -25.68 16.10 -18.73
CA PHE A 205 -24.47 15.47 -19.23
C PHE A 205 -23.79 16.29 -20.36
N PRO A 206 -22.46 16.48 -20.33
CA PRO A 206 -21.55 16.15 -19.22
C PRO A 206 -21.82 17.05 -18.00
N GLY A 207 -21.83 16.45 -16.81
CA GLY A 207 -21.97 17.14 -15.53
C GLY A 207 -20.69 17.01 -14.71
N ALA A 208 -20.32 18.06 -13.98
CA ALA A 208 -19.19 18.02 -13.05
C ALA A 208 -19.57 17.38 -11.70
N THR A 209 -20.84 17.48 -11.32
CA THR A 209 -21.40 17.02 -10.04
C THR A 209 -22.73 16.28 -10.28
N THR A 210 -23.19 15.55 -9.27
CA THR A 210 -24.41 14.75 -9.32
C THR A 210 -25.15 14.86 -7.98
N PRO A 211 -26.44 15.19 -7.94
CA PRO A 211 -27.17 15.31 -6.67
C PRO A 211 -27.54 13.92 -6.12
N TRP A 212 -26.58 13.25 -5.47
CA TRP A 212 -26.79 11.97 -4.76
C TRP A 212 -27.68 12.12 -3.52
N ASP A 213 -27.83 13.34 -3.00
CA ASP A 213 -28.75 13.69 -1.93
C ASP A 213 -30.22 13.75 -2.39
N ASP A 214 -30.50 13.93 -3.68
CA ASP A 214 -31.86 13.83 -4.22
C ASP A 214 -32.32 12.36 -4.26
N ASP A 215 -33.41 12.05 -3.54
CA ASP A 215 -33.90 10.68 -3.38
C ASP A 215 -34.29 10.01 -4.71
N ARG A 216 -34.79 10.77 -5.68
CA ARG A 216 -35.18 10.22 -6.99
C ARG A 216 -33.92 9.88 -7.78
N VAL A 217 -32.94 10.78 -7.82
CA VAL A 217 -31.65 10.54 -8.49
C VAL A 217 -30.91 9.37 -7.85
N PHE A 218 -30.86 9.30 -6.52
CA PHE A 218 -30.22 8.21 -5.80
C PHE A 218 -30.88 6.85 -6.10
N ALA A 219 -32.21 6.79 -6.11
CA ALA A 219 -32.93 5.57 -6.46
C ALA A 219 -32.64 5.11 -7.90
N GLU A 220 -32.58 6.05 -8.85
CA GLU A 220 -32.24 5.76 -10.24
C GLU A 220 -30.79 5.29 -10.40
N ILE A 221 -29.85 5.87 -9.66
CA ILE A 221 -28.44 5.42 -9.64
C ILE A 221 -28.35 3.96 -9.16
N ILE A 222 -29.02 3.61 -8.05
CA ILE A 222 -29.05 2.24 -7.53
C ILE A 222 -29.63 1.27 -8.56
N GLU A 223 -30.73 1.64 -9.21
CA GLU A 223 -31.33 0.84 -10.27
C GLU A 223 -30.33 0.57 -11.40
N LYS A 224 -29.68 1.62 -11.92
CA LYS A 224 -28.71 1.49 -13.01
C LYS A 224 -27.45 0.73 -12.59
N MET A 225 -26.97 0.91 -11.36
CA MET A 225 -25.85 0.12 -10.82
C MET A 225 -26.19 -1.37 -10.80
N ASN A 226 -27.36 -1.74 -10.27
CA ASN A 226 -27.83 -3.13 -10.23
C ASN A 226 -28.01 -3.75 -11.62
N GLN A 227 -28.39 -2.93 -12.60
CA GLN A 227 -28.49 -3.37 -13.99
C GLN A 227 -27.12 -3.59 -14.62
N ARG A 228 -26.15 -2.69 -14.38
CA ARG A 228 -24.98 -2.51 -15.25
C ARG A 228 -23.62 -2.79 -14.61
N THR A 229 -23.45 -2.55 -13.31
CA THR A 229 -22.11 -2.43 -12.70
C THR A 229 -21.89 -3.27 -11.44
N THR A 230 -22.89 -3.97 -10.90
CA THR A 230 -22.73 -4.80 -9.68
C THR A 230 -22.32 -6.25 -9.95
N ARG A 231 -22.25 -6.67 -11.21
CA ARG A 231 -22.02 -8.06 -11.62
C ARG A 231 -20.87 -8.16 -12.60
N GLY A 232 -20.07 -9.20 -12.44
CA GLY A 232 -18.88 -9.42 -13.22
C GLY A 232 -17.63 -8.82 -12.60
N ASP A 233 -16.55 -8.83 -13.37
CA ASP A 233 -15.22 -8.44 -12.94
C ASP A 233 -14.85 -7.04 -13.44
N VAL A 234 -13.96 -6.38 -12.71
CA VAL A 234 -13.41 -5.05 -13.02
C VAL A 234 -11.91 -5.05 -12.73
N PRO A 235 -11.10 -4.21 -13.40
CA PRO A 235 -9.66 -4.14 -13.15
C PRO A 235 -9.29 -3.90 -11.68
N LEU A 236 -10.12 -3.18 -10.93
CA LEU A 236 -9.94 -2.93 -9.50
C LEU A 236 -9.72 -4.21 -8.68
N ASN A 237 -10.39 -5.30 -9.05
CA ASN A 237 -10.26 -6.60 -8.39
C ASN A 237 -8.86 -7.22 -8.51
N MET A 238 -7.98 -6.71 -9.37
CA MET A 238 -6.56 -7.13 -9.42
C MET A 238 -5.79 -6.85 -8.12
N ASN A 239 -6.26 -5.93 -7.26
CA ASN A 239 -5.68 -5.75 -5.93
C ASN A 239 -5.80 -7.03 -5.06
N ALA A 240 -6.73 -7.94 -5.36
CA ALA A 240 -6.83 -9.26 -4.72
C ALA A 240 -5.54 -10.10 -4.81
N THR A 241 -4.70 -9.85 -5.81
CA THR A 241 -3.39 -10.49 -5.94
C THR A 241 -2.47 -10.22 -4.76
N GLY A 242 -2.63 -9.08 -4.06
CA GLY A 242 -1.90 -8.77 -2.83
C GLY A 242 -2.19 -9.79 -1.74
N GLN A 243 -3.47 -10.15 -1.55
CA GLN A 243 -3.89 -11.14 -0.56
C GLN A 243 -3.34 -12.53 -0.86
N MET A 244 -3.31 -12.92 -2.14
CA MET A 244 -2.75 -14.21 -2.56
C MET A 244 -1.24 -14.26 -2.36
N THR A 245 -0.55 -13.18 -2.70
CA THR A 245 0.90 -13.05 -2.53
C THR A 245 1.27 -13.05 -1.04
N HIS A 246 0.47 -12.38 -0.21
CA HIS A 246 0.61 -12.41 1.25
C HIS A 246 0.47 -13.83 1.82
N ALA A 247 -0.58 -14.56 1.41
CA ALA A 247 -0.79 -15.95 1.80
C ALA A 247 0.31 -16.88 1.27
N PHE A 248 0.83 -16.66 0.06
CA PHE A 248 1.96 -17.39 -0.50
C PHE A 248 3.21 -17.22 0.37
N MET A 249 3.53 -16.00 0.81
CA MET A 249 4.73 -15.74 1.61
C MET A 249 4.73 -16.50 2.95
N TYR A 250 3.55 -16.84 3.49
CA TYR A 250 3.42 -17.72 4.65
C TYR A 250 3.41 -19.21 4.32
N SER A 251 2.78 -19.62 3.23
CA SER A 251 2.52 -21.04 2.94
C SER A 251 3.50 -21.69 1.98
N GLY A 252 3.99 -20.95 0.99
CA GLY A 252 4.66 -21.49 -0.18
C GLY A 252 3.74 -22.27 -1.12
N ASP A 253 2.43 -22.05 -1.03
CA ASP A 253 1.45 -22.76 -1.84
C ASP A 253 1.50 -22.28 -3.30
N GLU A 254 2.00 -23.14 -4.20
CA GLU A 254 2.17 -22.83 -5.62
C GLU A 254 0.84 -22.60 -6.36
N ASP A 255 -0.29 -23.05 -5.82
CA ASP A 255 -1.61 -22.75 -6.38
C ASP A 255 -1.91 -21.25 -6.27
N LEU A 256 -1.45 -20.58 -5.20
CA LEU A 256 -1.59 -19.13 -5.02
C LEU A 256 -0.72 -18.35 -6.01
N ARG A 257 0.50 -18.84 -6.30
CA ARG A 257 1.35 -18.24 -7.33
C ARG A 257 0.66 -18.34 -8.70
N THR A 258 0.17 -19.53 -9.03
CA THR A 258 -0.54 -19.79 -10.29
C THR A 258 -1.77 -18.91 -10.42
N TRP A 259 -2.56 -18.77 -9.34
CA TRP A 259 -3.72 -17.86 -9.32
C TRP A 259 -3.34 -16.43 -9.70
N VAL A 260 -2.27 -15.89 -9.11
CA VAL A 260 -1.81 -14.51 -9.39
C VAL A 260 -1.38 -14.37 -10.85
N THR A 261 -0.55 -15.28 -11.35
CA THR A 261 -0.01 -15.20 -12.72
C THR A 261 -1.10 -15.41 -13.78
N ASP A 262 -2.04 -16.33 -13.55
CA ASP A 262 -3.14 -16.58 -14.47
C ASP A 262 -4.13 -15.41 -14.50
N TYR A 263 -4.41 -14.81 -13.34
CA TYR A 263 -5.37 -13.73 -13.24
C TYR A 263 -4.90 -12.46 -13.97
N ILE A 264 -3.64 -12.05 -13.78
CA ILE A 264 -3.08 -10.92 -14.55
C ILE A 264 -2.96 -11.24 -16.05
N ALA A 265 -2.60 -12.48 -16.41
CA ALA A 265 -2.52 -12.88 -17.82
C ALA A 265 -3.89 -12.80 -18.52
N ARG A 266 -4.99 -13.14 -17.84
CA ARG A 266 -6.35 -13.01 -18.37
C ARG A 266 -6.73 -11.55 -18.60
N TRP A 267 -6.41 -10.64 -17.67
CA TRP A 267 -6.62 -9.21 -17.86
C TRP A 267 -5.76 -8.64 -18.99
N LYS A 268 -4.50 -9.08 -19.11
CA LYS A 268 -3.64 -8.73 -20.23
C LYS A 268 -4.24 -9.18 -21.57
N ALA A 269 -4.71 -10.41 -21.68
CA ALA A 269 -5.34 -10.91 -22.90
C ALA A 269 -6.58 -10.09 -23.29
N ARG A 270 -7.34 -9.58 -22.31
CA ARG A 270 -8.48 -8.69 -22.56
C ARG A 270 -8.06 -7.31 -23.07
N ALA A 271 -6.97 -6.75 -22.54
CA ALA A 271 -6.39 -5.51 -23.08
C ALA A 271 -5.90 -5.71 -24.52
N ASP A 272 -5.17 -6.79 -24.79
CA ASP A 272 -4.67 -7.11 -26.14
C ASP A 272 -5.82 -7.30 -27.15
N ALA A 273 -6.94 -7.88 -26.72
CA ALA A 273 -8.15 -8.02 -27.54
C ALA A 273 -8.94 -6.71 -27.72
N ASN A 274 -8.61 -5.66 -26.97
CA ASN A 274 -9.27 -4.35 -26.96
C ASN A 274 -8.27 -3.25 -27.36
N ASP A 275 -7.51 -3.49 -28.43
CA ASP A 275 -6.53 -2.57 -29.02
C ASP A 275 -5.48 -2.03 -28.05
N GLY A 276 -5.14 -2.83 -27.03
CA GLY A 276 -4.15 -2.51 -26.01
C GLY A 276 -4.67 -1.66 -24.85
N ILE A 277 -5.92 -1.20 -24.88
CA ILE A 277 -6.56 -0.50 -23.77
C ILE A 277 -7.29 -1.50 -22.89
N LEU A 278 -7.04 -1.47 -21.58
CA LEU A 278 -7.71 -2.39 -20.65
C LEU A 278 -9.22 -2.10 -20.58
N PRO A 279 -10.10 -3.06 -20.93
CA PRO A 279 -11.53 -2.90 -20.65
C PRO A 279 -11.76 -2.83 -19.15
N ASP A 280 -12.74 -2.04 -18.70
CA ASP A 280 -13.03 -1.86 -17.28
C ASP A 280 -14.17 -2.73 -16.75
N ASN A 281 -14.71 -3.63 -17.56
CA ASN A 281 -15.81 -4.51 -17.17
C ASN A 281 -15.82 -5.83 -17.95
N VAL A 282 -16.19 -6.91 -17.26
CA VAL A 282 -16.36 -8.26 -17.81
C VAL A 282 -17.57 -8.90 -17.13
N GLY A 283 -18.59 -9.32 -17.87
CA GLY A 283 -19.77 -9.94 -17.25
C GLY A 283 -19.54 -11.37 -16.76
N LEU A 284 -20.58 -11.96 -16.14
CA LEU A 284 -20.51 -13.32 -15.58
C LEU A 284 -20.35 -14.43 -16.64
N SER A 285 -20.51 -14.11 -17.92
CA SER A 285 -20.18 -15.03 -19.02
C SER A 285 -18.71 -14.94 -19.47
N GLY A 286 -17.92 -14.04 -18.90
CA GLY A 286 -16.56 -13.72 -19.35
C GLY A 286 -16.49 -12.73 -20.52
N ARG A 287 -17.64 -12.23 -21.02
CA ARG A 287 -17.69 -11.25 -22.10
C ARG A 287 -17.51 -9.81 -21.59
N VAL A 288 -16.62 -9.06 -22.21
CA VAL A 288 -16.50 -7.60 -22.02
C VAL A 288 -17.78 -6.91 -22.48
N GLY A 289 -18.25 -5.92 -21.71
CA GLY A 289 -19.42 -5.11 -22.06
C GLY A 289 -20.79 -5.78 -21.88
N GLU A 290 -20.85 -6.96 -21.26
CA GLU A 290 -22.08 -7.78 -21.20
C GLU A 290 -23.28 -7.05 -20.61
N TYR A 291 -23.07 -6.20 -19.59
CA TYR A 291 -24.12 -5.44 -18.93
C TYR A 291 -24.12 -3.95 -19.29
N LEU A 292 -23.33 -3.56 -20.29
CA LEU A 292 -23.09 -2.17 -20.70
C LEU A 292 -23.27 -2.01 -22.23
N ASP A 293 -24.19 -2.79 -22.82
CA ASP A 293 -24.52 -2.73 -24.25
C ASP A 293 -23.30 -2.90 -25.18
N GLY A 294 -22.34 -3.72 -24.76
CA GLY A 294 -21.10 -3.98 -25.50
C GLY A 294 -19.99 -2.94 -25.29
N LYS A 295 -20.19 -1.92 -24.44
CA LYS A 295 -19.15 -0.94 -24.11
C LYS A 295 -18.06 -1.60 -23.25
N TRP A 296 -16.81 -1.48 -23.69
CA TRP A 296 -15.64 -1.95 -22.92
C TRP A 296 -15.29 -1.05 -21.72
N TRP A 297 -15.96 0.09 -21.60
CA TRP A 297 -15.81 1.07 -20.52
C TRP A 297 -17.15 1.32 -19.80
N GLY A 298 -17.08 1.92 -18.61
CA GLY A 298 -18.25 2.29 -17.79
C GLY A 298 -18.53 1.34 -16.61
N GLY A 299 -17.62 0.42 -16.32
CA GLY A 299 -17.64 -0.42 -15.13
C GLY A 299 -17.52 0.34 -13.81
N HIS A 300 -17.82 -0.34 -12.70
CA HIS A 300 -17.64 0.20 -11.36
C HIS A 300 -16.16 0.51 -11.09
N TYR A 301 -15.84 1.72 -10.63
CA TYR A 301 -14.45 2.18 -10.50
C TYR A 301 -13.65 2.01 -11.81
N GLY A 302 -14.30 2.25 -12.94
CA GLY A 302 -13.72 2.13 -14.28
C GLY A 302 -13.25 3.47 -14.86
N TRP A 303 -13.11 3.51 -16.19
CA TRP A 303 -12.71 4.69 -16.96
C TRP A 303 -13.66 5.88 -16.79
N ARG A 304 -14.91 5.66 -16.35
CA ARG A 304 -15.86 6.74 -16.18
C ARG A 304 -15.83 7.33 -14.76
N TRP A 305 -16.06 6.47 -13.77
CA TRP A 305 -16.48 6.89 -12.43
C TRP A 305 -16.01 5.87 -11.37
N PRO A 306 -15.62 6.31 -10.16
CA PRO A 306 -15.45 7.71 -9.75
C PRO A 306 -14.08 8.28 -10.17
N HIS A 307 -13.02 7.45 -10.22
CA HIS A 307 -11.64 7.95 -10.31
C HIS A 307 -10.95 7.79 -11.68
N GLY A 308 -11.49 7.00 -12.61
CA GLY A 308 -10.93 6.90 -13.96
C GLY A 308 -9.62 6.10 -14.02
N PHE A 309 -8.60 6.61 -14.71
CA PHE A 309 -7.35 5.88 -14.96
C PHE A 309 -6.65 5.37 -13.68
N LEU A 310 -6.77 6.07 -12.55
CA LEU A 310 -6.22 5.64 -11.26
C LEU A 310 -6.63 4.19 -10.90
N THR A 311 -7.91 3.88 -11.03
CA THR A 311 -8.50 2.58 -10.65
C THR A 311 -8.33 1.51 -11.73
N ILE A 312 -7.61 1.86 -12.80
CA ILE A 312 -7.14 0.95 -13.85
C ILE A 312 -5.65 0.68 -13.64
N ILE A 313 -4.84 1.73 -13.51
CA ILE A 313 -3.38 1.60 -13.51
C ILE A 313 -2.84 1.00 -12.21
N GLU A 314 -3.34 1.42 -11.04
CA GLU A 314 -2.81 0.92 -9.78
C GLU A 314 -3.06 -0.58 -9.56
N PRO A 315 -4.26 -1.13 -9.84
CA PRO A 315 -4.47 -2.57 -9.73
C PRO A 315 -3.60 -3.39 -10.69
N THR A 316 -3.36 -2.89 -11.91
CA THR A 316 -2.42 -3.56 -12.83
C THR A 316 -1.00 -3.54 -12.29
N LEU A 317 -0.58 -2.42 -11.71
CA LEU A 317 0.73 -2.27 -11.10
C LEU A 317 0.88 -3.24 -9.91
N ASN A 318 -0.06 -3.25 -8.97
CA ASN A 318 -0.04 -4.15 -7.83
C ASN A 318 0.04 -5.62 -8.28
N ALA A 319 -0.82 -6.04 -9.21
CA ALA A 319 -0.78 -7.39 -9.75
C ALA A 319 0.53 -7.72 -10.48
N GLY A 320 1.06 -6.79 -11.26
CA GLY A 320 2.33 -6.96 -11.97
C GLY A 320 3.52 -7.10 -11.02
N LEU A 321 3.58 -6.24 -10.00
CA LEU A 321 4.63 -6.31 -8.97
C LEU A 321 4.54 -7.57 -8.12
N ASN A 322 3.32 -8.02 -7.80
CA ASN A 322 3.08 -9.29 -7.10
C ASN A 322 3.55 -10.48 -7.92
N ALA A 323 3.20 -10.53 -9.21
CA ALA A 323 3.63 -11.59 -10.11
C ALA A 323 5.16 -11.59 -10.32
N LEU A 324 5.78 -10.42 -10.51
CA LEU A 324 7.24 -10.28 -10.55
C LEU A 324 7.88 -10.79 -9.26
N LEU A 325 7.37 -10.40 -8.09
CA LEU A 325 7.90 -10.84 -6.80
C LEU A 325 7.86 -12.37 -6.66
N LEU A 326 6.78 -13.00 -7.11
CA LEU A 326 6.57 -14.44 -6.99
C LEU A 326 7.40 -15.28 -7.97
N THR A 327 7.81 -14.72 -9.11
CA THR A 327 8.39 -15.48 -10.23
C THR A 327 9.81 -15.03 -10.62
N GLY A 328 10.15 -13.77 -10.35
CA GLY A 328 11.32 -13.10 -10.88
C GLY A 328 11.27 -12.78 -12.38
N ASP A 329 10.12 -12.96 -13.03
CA ASP A 329 9.95 -12.65 -14.45
C ASP A 329 9.32 -11.27 -14.66
N GLU A 330 10.09 -10.35 -15.23
CA GLU A 330 9.62 -9.00 -15.58
C GLU A 330 8.55 -8.98 -16.67
N SER A 331 8.34 -10.07 -17.39
CA SER A 331 7.27 -10.16 -18.41
C SER A 331 5.88 -9.94 -17.81
N HIS A 332 5.70 -10.20 -16.51
CA HIS A 332 4.46 -9.93 -15.79
C HIS A 332 4.12 -8.44 -15.67
N LEU A 333 5.09 -7.54 -15.86
CA LEU A 333 4.86 -6.09 -15.89
C LEU A 333 4.33 -5.59 -17.24
N ALA A 334 4.17 -6.48 -18.23
CA ALA A 334 3.78 -6.10 -19.59
C ALA A 334 2.42 -5.38 -19.63
N LEU A 335 1.44 -5.78 -18.82
CA LEU A 335 0.13 -5.10 -18.78
C LEU A 335 0.27 -3.66 -18.27
N THR A 336 0.96 -3.46 -17.14
CA THR A 336 1.18 -2.12 -16.57
C THR A 336 1.94 -1.23 -17.55
N ARG A 337 3.05 -1.73 -18.13
CA ARG A 337 3.84 -1.00 -19.13
C ARG A 337 2.98 -0.62 -20.33
N GLN A 338 2.16 -1.53 -20.85
CA GLN A 338 1.22 -1.28 -21.94
C GLN A 338 0.21 -0.19 -21.59
N GLN A 339 -0.37 -0.20 -20.39
CA GLN A 339 -1.33 0.84 -19.98
C GLN A 339 -0.65 2.22 -19.78
N LEU A 340 0.57 2.26 -19.23
CA LEU A 340 1.34 3.51 -19.13
C LEU A 340 1.66 4.11 -20.49
N ASP A 341 2.10 3.27 -21.44
CA ASP A 341 2.47 3.71 -22.78
C ASP A 341 1.24 4.14 -23.58
N ALA A 342 0.18 3.31 -23.61
CA ALA A 342 -1.05 3.62 -24.33
C ALA A 342 -1.74 4.89 -23.78
N ASN A 343 -1.76 5.09 -22.46
CA ASN A 343 -2.29 6.32 -21.87
C ASN A 343 -1.46 7.56 -22.24
N PHE A 344 -0.13 7.43 -22.24
CA PHE A 344 0.75 8.53 -22.63
C PHE A 344 0.59 8.91 -24.11
N ASP A 345 0.44 7.92 -25.00
CA ASP A 345 0.26 8.11 -26.44
C ASP A 345 -1.08 8.77 -26.80
N LEU A 346 -2.10 8.64 -25.94
CA LEU A 346 -3.36 9.39 -26.04
C LEU A 346 -3.24 10.84 -25.56
N GLY A 347 -2.08 11.24 -25.05
CA GLY A 347 -1.83 12.56 -24.52
C GLY A 347 -1.75 13.66 -25.57
N ARG A 348 -1.76 14.89 -25.09
CA ARG A 348 -1.62 16.10 -25.91
C ARG A 348 -0.97 17.22 -25.12
N ASP A 349 -0.42 18.20 -25.82
CA ASP A 349 -0.03 19.47 -25.22
C ASP A 349 -1.29 20.27 -24.84
N ALA A 350 -1.35 20.71 -23.58
CA ALA A 350 -2.33 21.66 -23.09
C ALA A 350 -1.60 22.70 -22.23
N ASP A 351 -1.61 23.95 -22.69
CA ASP A 351 -0.99 25.10 -22.01
C ASP A 351 0.48 24.88 -21.62
N GLY A 352 1.25 24.19 -22.48
CA GLY A 352 2.67 23.91 -22.26
C GLY A 352 2.96 22.77 -21.29
N ALA A 353 1.94 22.00 -20.89
CA ALA A 353 2.09 20.75 -20.16
C ALA A 353 1.57 19.58 -21.00
N TRP A 354 2.27 18.45 -20.97
CA TRP A 354 1.75 17.21 -21.54
C TRP A 354 0.68 16.64 -20.62
N VAL A 355 -0.54 16.44 -21.14
CA VAL A 355 -1.68 15.90 -20.39
C VAL A 355 -2.23 14.65 -21.06
N VAL A 356 -2.68 13.69 -20.25
CA VAL A 356 -3.22 12.39 -20.66
C VAL A 356 -4.65 12.23 -20.19
N PRO A 357 -5.52 11.52 -20.92
CA PRO A 357 -6.91 11.35 -20.52
C PRO A 357 -7.00 10.46 -19.29
N ASN A 358 -7.82 10.86 -18.32
CA ASN A 358 -8.12 10.04 -17.14
C ASN A 358 -9.49 9.39 -17.24
N LYS A 359 -10.36 9.85 -18.15
CA LYS A 359 -11.72 9.32 -18.27
C LYS A 359 -12.18 9.09 -19.70
N HIS A 360 -13.24 8.29 -19.88
CA HIS A 360 -13.88 8.01 -21.16
C HIS A 360 -15.41 8.10 -21.09
N PHE A 361 -16.03 8.75 -22.09
CA PHE A 361 -17.48 8.92 -22.28
C PHE A 361 -17.93 8.41 -23.67
N ASP A 362 -19.23 8.45 -24.00
CA ASP A 362 -19.68 8.15 -25.38
C ASP A 362 -19.09 9.15 -26.40
N SER A 363 -18.76 10.37 -25.94
CA SER A 363 -18.06 11.39 -26.74
C SER A 363 -16.54 11.19 -26.86
N GLY A 364 -15.98 10.19 -26.18
CA GLY A 364 -14.55 9.83 -26.21
C GLY A 364 -13.77 10.20 -24.95
N TRP A 365 -12.45 10.29 -25.10
CA TRP A 365 -11.49 10.59 -24.04
C TRP A 365 -11.66 11.99 -23.45
N THR A 366 -11.60 12.11 -22.13
CA THR A 366 -11.81 13.35 -21.37
C THR A 366 -10.96 13.37 -20.08
N ASP A 367 -11.12 14.43 -19.28
CA ASP A 367 -10.43 14.63 -18.00
C ASP A 367 -8.90 14.53 -18.17
N TYR A 368 -8.37 15.37 -19.06
CA TYR A 368 -6.94 15.38 -19.37
C TYR A 368 -6.16 16.02 -18.21
N ARG A 369 -5.20 15.28 -17.64
CA ARG A 369 -4.37 15.70 -16.51
C ARG A 369 -2.90 15.39 -16.76
N VAL A 370 -2.01 16.04 -16.02
CA VAL A 370 -0.59 15.68 -16.03
C VAL A 370 -0.45 14.21 -15.57
N PRO A 371 0.34 13.37 -16.28
CA PRO A 371 0.55 11.98 -15.87
C PRO A 371 1.14 11.88 -14.46
N ASN A 372 0.61 10.96 -13.65
CA ASN A 372 1.13 10.71 -12.31
C ASN A 372 2.48 9.96 -12.38
N SER A 373 3.53 10.56 -11.81
CA SER A 373 4.89 9.98 -11.81
C SER A 373 5.04 8.76 -10.90
N LEU A 374 4.15 8.57 -9.93
CA LEU A 374 4.19 7.46 -8.98
C LEU A 374 4.25 6.11 -9.70
N HIS A 375 3.37 5.87 -10.67
CA HIS A 375 3.26 4.56 -11.33
C HIS A 375 4.53 4.12 -12.10
N PRO A 376 5.11 4.93 -13.01
CA PRO A 376 6.35 4.53 -13.69
C PRO A 376 7.54 4.44 -12.72
N ILE A 377 7.61 5.27 -11.68
CA ILE A 377 8.67 5.16 -10.65
C ILE A 377 8.55 3.84 -9.90
N GLN A 378 7.34 3.39 -9.58
CA GLN A 378 7.13 2.12 -8.90
C GLN A 378 7.60 0.94 -9.76
N VAL A 379 7.34 0.96 -11.08
CA VAL A 379 7.86 -0.03 -12.04
C VAL A 379 9.39 0.02 -12.08
N TRP A 380 9.97 1.19 -12.34
CA TRP A 380 11.41 1.35 -12.45
C TRP A 380 12.14 0.92 -11.16
N ALA A 381 11.64 1.26 -9.98
CA ALA A 381 12.27 0.86 -8.73
C ALA A 381 12.34 -0.68 -8.55
N ARG A 382 11.54 -1.46 -9.30
CA ARG A 382 11.49 -2.93 -9.22
C ARG A 382 12.27 -3.60 -10.35
N THR A 383 12.55 -2.90 -11.44
CA THR A 383 13.29 -3.46 -12.58
C THR A 383 14.69 -2.85 -12.69
N LEU A 384 14.83 -1.57 -12.36
CA LEU A 384 16.00 -0.72 -12.63
C LEU A 384 16.40 -0.73 -14.11
N ALA A 385 15.45 -1.09 -14.98
CA ALA A 385 15.65 -1.17 -16.42
C ALA A 385 15.66 0.22 -17.05
N ASP A 386 16.49 0.40 -18.08
CA ASP A 386 16.62 1.67 -18.80
C ASP A 386 15.31 2.05 -19.50
N GLU A 387 14.55 1.08 -20.00
CA GLU A 387 13.26 1.32 -20.65
C GLU A 387 12.21 1.85 -19.66
N ASP A 388 12.22 1.37 -18.41
CA ASP A 388 11.31 1.88 -17.38
C ASP A 388 11.78 3.23 -16.85
N ARG A 389 13.10 3.46 -16.77
CA ARG A 389 13.64 4.79 -16.50
C ARG A 389 13.19 5.77 -17.57
N ALA A 390 13.22 5.40 -18.85
CA ALA A 390 12.76 6.26 -19.94
C ALA A 390 11.27 6.64 -19.79
N ARG A 391 10.42 5.75 -19.25
CA ARG A 391 9.01 6.09 -18.92
C ARG A 391 8.92 7.12 -17.81
N VAL A 392 9.75 7.02 -16.78
CA VAL A 392 9.82 8.01 -15.68
C VAL A 392 10.25 9.38 -16.24
N GLU A 393 11.36 9.43 -16.98
CA GLU A 393 11.88 10.70 -17.53
C GLU A 393 10.90 11.32 -18.54
N ARG A 394 10.18 10.50 -19.32
CA ARG A 394 9.12 10.97 -20.23
C ARG A 394 7.98 11.66 -19.47
N VAL A 395 7.60 11.16 -18.30
CA VAL A 395 6.58 11.80 -17.44
C VAL A 395 7.14 13.03 -16.71
N ARG A 396 8.42 12.99 -16.31
CA ARG A 396 9.09 14.11 -15.64
C ARG A 396 9.14 15.36 -16.53
N GLY A 397 9.52 15.20 -17.80
CA GLY A 397 9.81 16.34 -18.67
C GLY A 397 10.80 17.29 -18.00
N ASP A 398 10.45 18.57 -17.93
CA ASP A 398 11.29 19.62 -17.32
C ASP A 398 10.98 19.87 -15.83
N ALA A 399 10.17 19.03 -15.17
CA ALA A 399 9.79 19.23 -13.78
C ALA A 399 10.97 19.05 -12.80
N ASP A 400 11.11 19.98 -11.86
CA ASP A 400 12.05 19.85 -10.76
C ASP A 400 11.45 18.97 -9.65
N TRP A 401 12.04 17.78 -9.51
CA TRP A 401 11.69 16.80 -8.49
C TRP A 401 12.68 16.77 -7.32
N THR A 402 13.58 17.75 -7.16
CA THR A 402 14.62 17.69 -6.13
C THR A 402 14.16 18.11 -4.73
N THR A 403 12.96 18.70 -4.60
CA THR A 403 12.48 19.22 -3.31
C THR A 403 11.68 18.19 -2.52
N ALA A 404 12.07 17.89 -1.28
CA ALA A 404 11.22 17.17 -0.33
C ALA A 404 10.19 18.08 0.34
N ARG A 405 8.96 17.58 0.60
CA ARG A 405 7.82 18.33 1.14
C ARG A 405 7.01 17.48 2.13
N TYR A 406 6.11 18.12 2.85
CA TYR A 406 5.05 17.46 3.62
C TYR A 406 3.70 18.15 3.38
N PRO A 407 2.56 17.42 3.40
CA PRO A 407 1.23 18.01 3.25
C PRO A 407 0.85 18.90 4.43
N VAL A 408 0.38 20.12 4.13
CA VAL A 408 -0.08 21.09 5.15
C VAL A 408 -1.59 21.09 5.28
N ALA A 409 -2.33 21.10 4.17
CA ALA A 409 -3.79 21.06 4.23
C ALA A 409 -4.27 19.67 4.69
N PRO A 410 -5.22 19.57 5.64
CA PRO A 410 -5.83 18.30 6.01
C PRO A 410 -6.45 17.59 4.81
N LEU A 411 -6.38 16.26 4.78
CA LEU A 411 -6.99 15.38 3.78
C LEU A 411 -6.51 15.65 2.34
N SER A 412 -5.35 16.29 2.17
CA SER A 412 -4.81 16.68 0.86
C SER A 412 -3.91 15.61 0.22
N ALA A 413 -3.46 14.62 0.99
CA ALA A 413 -2.60 13.56 0.49
C ALA A 413 -2.85 12.24 1.24
N LYS A 414 -3.14 11.18 0.48
CA LYS A 414 -3.33 9.83 1.03
C LYS A 414 -2.07 9.36 1.76
N HIS A 415 -2.24 8.95 3.02
CA HIS A 415 -1.18 8.46 3.93
C HIS A 415 0.06 9.36 4.08
N PHE A 416 -0.03 10.64 3.68
CA PHE A 416 1.07 11.61 3.70
C PHE A 416 2.34 11.20 2.93
N ASN A 417 2.21 10.30 1.95
CA ASN A 417 3.32 9.85 1.10
C ASN A 417 3.42 10.76 -0.13
N VAL A 418 4.40 11.68 -0.17
CA VAL A 418 4.48 12.71 -1.23
C VAL A 418 5.87 12.87 -1.85
N ASN A 419 6.87 12.12 -1.39
CA ASN A 419 8.27 12.36 -1.77
C ASN A 419 8.86 11.33 -2.74
N THR A 420 8.04 10.45 -3.31
CA THR A 420 8.52 9.40 -4.26
C THR A 420 9.33 9.96 -5.44
N ALA A 421 8.93 11.10 -6.00
CA ALA A 421 9.66 11.76 -7.08
C ALA A 421 11.03 12.31 -6.63
N ALA A 422 11.11 12.84 -5.42
CA ALA A 422 12.36 13.34 -4.84
C ALA A 422 13.31 12.21 -4.40
N TRP A 423 12.75 11.10 -3.93
CA TRP A 423 13.51 9.88 -3.71
C TRP A 423 14.08 9.30 -5.03
N PHE A 424 13.33 9.36 -6.13
CA PHE A 424 13.83 8.93 -7.45
C PHE A 424 15.07 9.73 -7.89
N THR A 425 15.03 11.06 -7.73
CA THR A 425 16.20 11.91 -8.09
C THR A 425 17.40 11.65 -7.16
N TYR A 426 17.16 11.31 -5.89
CA TYR A 426 18.22 10.91 -4.96
C TYR A 426 18.91 9.62 -5.37
N ILE A 427 18.16 8.54 -5.57
CA ILE A 427 18.72 7.23 -5.93
C ILE A 427 19.34 7.25 -7.34
N SER A 428 18.87 8.15 -8.21
CA SER A 428 19.48 8.39 -9.52
C SER A 428 20.75 9.26 -9.47
N GLY A 429 21.14 9.77 -8.30
CA GLY A 429 22.36 10.55 -8.07
C GLY A 429 22.24 12.05 -8.35
N GLU A 430 21.05 12.57 -8.62
CA GLU A 430 20.79 13.98 -8.95
C GLU A 430 20.49 14.86 -7.73
N ASN A 431 20.11 14.24 -6.60
CA ASN A 431 19.65 14.96 -5.40
C ASN A 431 20.38 14.48 -4.12
N PRO A 432 21.68 14.77 -3.96
CA PRO A 432 22.48 14.27 -2.83
C PRO A 432 22.03 14.81 -1.46
N ASP A 433 21.35 15.96 -1.44
CA ASP A 433 20.85 16.60 -0.21
C ASP A 433 19.51 16.02 0.27
N TYR A 434 18.88 15.15 -0.54
CA TYR A 434 17.58 14.55 -0.24
C TYR A 434 17.46 13.93 1.16
N PRO A 435 18.45 13.18 1.68
CA PRO A 435 18.30 12.53 2.99
C PRO A 435 17.94 13.52 4.09
N GLU A 436 18.68 14.63 4.20
CA GLU A 436 18.42 15.64 5.23
C GLU A 436 17.17 16.46 4.94
N GLN A 437 16.85 16.74 3.67
CA GLN A 437 15.61 17.43 3.29
C GLN A 437 14.37 16.60 3.67
N ALA A 438 14.34 15.31 3.31
CA ALA A 438 13.23 14.40 3.58
C ALA A 438 13.03 14.19 5.09
N LEU A 439 14.12 14.00 5.84
CA LEU A 439 14.06 13.88 7.30
C LEU A 439 13.55 15.18 7.95
N THR A 440 13.96 16.35 7.43
CA THR A 440 13.46 17.65 7.91
C THR A 440 11.96 17.80 7.68
N ALA A 441 11.49 17.48 6.46
CA ALA A 441 10.07 17.52 6.13
C ALA A 441 9.25 16.55 6.98
N ASN A 442 9.78 15.35 7.26
CA ASN A 442 9.11 14.37 8.08
C ASN A 442 9.04 14.78 9.56
N ILE A 443 10.10 15.39 10.12
CA ILE A 443 10.05 15.97 11.47
C ILE A 443 8.95 17.03 11.55
N ALA A 444 8.89 17.94 10.58
CA ALA A 444 7.85 18.97 10.52
C ALA A 444 6.44 18.38 10.42
N LEU A 445 6.25 17.30 9.66
CA LEU A 445 4.98 16.57 9.61
C LEU A 445 4.61 16.01 10.98
N ILE A 446 5.52 15.31 11.66
CA ILE A 446 5.24 14.72 12.98
C ILE A 446 4.88 15.81 13.99
N GLU A 447 5.61 16.94 13.98
CA GLU A 447 5.30 18.10 14.82
C GLU A 447 3.91 18.67 14.52
N GLN A 448 3.53 18.81 13.25
CA GLN A 448 2.19 19.23 12.83
C GLN A 448 1.12 18.27 13.36
N GLN A 449 1.30 16.97 13.15
CA GLN A 449 0.32 15.95 13.56
C GLN A 449 0.18 15.88 15.08
N LEU A 450 1.27 16.02 15.83
CA LEU A 450 1.23 16.13 17.30
C LEU A 450 0.47 17.37 17.76
N ARG A 451 0.67 18.52 17.11
CA ARG A 451 -0.11 19.73 17.43
C ARG A 451 -1.59 19.55 17.15
N ARG A 452 -1.95 18.96 16.00
CA ARG A 452 -3.34 18.66 15.63
C ARG A 452 -4.00 17.72 16.62
N MET A 453 -3.34 16.60 16.91
CA MET A 453 -3.80 15.63 17.88
C MET A 453 -4.08 16.29 19.24
N ARG A 454 -3.18 17.17 19.71
CA ARG A 454 -3.28 17.85 21.01
C ARG A 454 -4.15 19.12 21.00
N SER A 455 -4.73 19.50 19.86
CA SER A 455 -5.59 20.68 19.77
C SER A 455 -7.03 20.39 20.23
N ALA A 456 -7.87 21.41 20.23
CA ALA A 456 -9.31 21.24 20.46
C ALA A 456 -9.99 20.44 19.33
N ASP A 457 -9.52 20.61 18.09
CA ASP A 457 -10.01 19.86 16.93
C ASP A 457 -9.72 18.36 17.07
N GLY A 458 -8.59 18.02 17.68
CA GLY A 458 -8.19 16.63 17.94
C GLY A 458 -8.85 15.99 19.16
N ASP A 459 -9.81 16.65 19.83
CA ASP A 459 -10.58 16.07 20.95
C ASP A 459 -11.70 15.16 20.42
N PRO A 460 -11.69 13.85 20.71
CA PRO A 460 -12.73 12.92 20.28
C PRO A 460 -14.15 13.34 20.70
N ALA A 461 -14.29 14.07 21.82
CA ALA A 461 -15.59 14.56 22.27
C ALA A 461 -16.18 15.63 21.32
N GLY A 462 -15.34 16.29 20.53
CA GLY A 462 -15.72 17.31 19.54
C GLY A 462 -16.00 16.78 18.14
N PHE A 463 -15.70 15.51 17.84
CA PHE A 463 -15.80 14.93 16.49
C PHE A 463 -17.21 15.01 15.89
N GLY A 464 -18.24 15.01 16.73
CA GLY A 464 -19.63 15.15 16.28
C GLY A 464 -20.02 16.54 15.78
N GLY A 465 -19.16 17.55 15.88
CA GLY A 465 -19.46 18.92 15.44
C GLY A 465 -18.29 19.68 14.82
N ILE A 466 -17.16 19.02 14.57
CA ILE A 466 -16.02 19.61 13.88
C ILE A 466 -16.30 19.70 12.37
N HIS A 467 -16.20 20.89 11.79
CA HIS A 467 -16.30 21.06 10.33
C HIS A 467 -14.94 20.95 9.65
N HIS A 468 -13.93 21.65 10.18
CA HIS A 468 -12.61 21.75 9.57
C HIS A 468 -11.52 21.64 10.63
N ILE A 469 -10.35 21.17 10.21
CA ILE A 469 -9.18 20.97 11.08
C ILE A 469 -8.20 22.13 10.85
N ASP A 470 -7.58 22.63 11.92
CA ASP A 470 -6.53 23.66 11.88
C ASP A 470 -6.96 24.97 11.16
N GLY A 471 -8.27 25.23 11.10
CA GLY A 471 -8.83 26.43 10.45
C GLY A 471 -8.82 26.40 8.91
N HIS A 472 -8.54 25.25 8.29
CA HIS A 472 -8.57 25.06 6.83
C HIS A 472 -10.01 24.92 6.31
N THR A 473 -10.72 26.04 6.14
CA THR A 473 -12.10 26.07 5.62
C THR A 473 -12.20 25.73 4.13
N ASP A 474 -11.06 25.66 3.44
CA ASP A 474 -10.91 25.21 2.06
C ASP A 474 -10.73 23.68 1.95
N ALA A 475 -10.45 23.01 3.06
CA ALA A 475 -10.43 21.55 3.13
C ALA A 475 -11.85 20.97 3.25
N ILE A 476 -11.94 19.65 3.14
CA ILE A 476 -13.20 18.89 3.25
C ILE A 476 -13.93 19.26 4.55
N ASP A 477 -15.24 19.53 4.45
CA ASP A 477 -16.12 19.68 5.61
C ASP A 477 -16.46 18.29 6.18
N LEU A 478 -15.99 18.01 7.39
CA LEU A 478 -16.21 16.74 8.08
C LEU A 478 -17.67 16.52 8.50
N GLN A 479 -18.53 17.54 8.42
CA GLN A 479 -19.97 17.40 8.63
C GLN A 479 -20.74 16.97 7.38
N ILE A 480 -20.06 16.84 6.23
CA ILE A 480 -20.62 16.11 5.10
C ILE A 480 -20.58 14.61 5.43
N ASP A 481 -21.73 13.96 5.36
CA ASP A 481 -21.87 12.52 5.63
C ASP A 481 -20.88 11.71 4.79
N GLY A 482 -20.14 10.83 5.48
CA GLY A 482 -19.13 9.96 4.91
C GLY A 482 -17.69 10.42 5.12
N TYR A 483 -17.40 11.72 5.32
CA TYR A 483 -15.98 12.15 5.46
C TYR A 483 -15.40 12.08 6.87
N ALA A 484 -16.23 12.16 7.91
CA ALA A 484 -15.74 12.13 9.29
C ALA A 484 -15.00 10.83 9.65
N ILE A 485 -15.24 9.74 8.92
CA ILE A 485 -14.61 8.43 9.16
C ILE A 485 -13.08 8.46 9.00
N HIS A 486 -12.54 9.37 8.17
CA HIS A 486 -11.11 9.54 7.93
C HIS A 486 -10.37 10.26 9.06
N ILE A 487 -11.06 10.75 10.09
CA ILE A 487 -10.55 11.72 11.06
C ILE A 487 -9.28 11.26 11.79
N TRP A 488 -9.16 9.97 12.09
CA TRP A 488 -7.99 9.43 12.78
C TRP A 488 -6.72 9.51 11.92
N GLN A 489 -6.86 9.47 10.59
CA GLN A 489 -5.72 9.61 9.67
C GLN A 489 -5.08 11.01 9.83
N GLU A 490 -5.89 12.05 10.04
CA GLU A 490 -5.44 13.44 10.21
C GLU A 490 -4.86 13.77 11.58
N PHE A 491 -5.17 12.98 12.60
CA PHE A 491 -4.63 13.15 13.95
C PHE A 491 -3.53 12.14 14.31
N ASN A 492 -3.15 11.28 13.36
CA ASN A 492 -2.10 10.29 13.54
C ASN A 492 -0.69 10.93 13.42
N PRO A 493 0.20 10.80 14.42
CA PRO A 493 1.59 11.24 14.32
C PRO A 493 2.56 10.18 13.75
N VAL A 494 2.09 8.96 13.49
CA VAL A 494 2.90 7.80 13.09
C VAL A 494 3.10 7.79 11.57
N TYR A 495 3.80 8.79 11.04
CA TYR A 495 4.17 8.92 9.62
C TYR A 495 5.68 9.02 9.44
N PHE A 496 6.25 8.18 8.57
CA PHE A 496 7.70 8.02 8.46
C PHE A 496 8.18 7.66 7.04
N GLU A 497 7.57 8.23 5.99
CA GLU A 497 7.95 8.01 4.58
C GLU A 497 9.48 8.08 4.38
N SER A 498 10.13 9.08 4.98
CA SER A 498 11.57 9.29 4.87
C SER A 498 12.39 8.11 5.40
N LEU A 499 11.93 7.43 6.46
CA LEU A 499 12.64 6.28 7.02
C LEU A 499 12.59 5.09 6.07
N VAL A 500 11.44 4.77 5.48
CA VAL A 500 11.35 3.69 4.49
C VAL A 500 12.24 4.00 3.28
N GLN A 501 12.13 5.21 2.74
CA GLN A 501 12.89 5.61 1.55
C GLN A 501 14.40 5.56 1.76
N LEU A 502 14.88 6.08 2.89
CA LEU A 502 16.31 6.17 3.18
C LEU A 502 16.87 4.87 3.75
N MET A 503 16.14 4.17 4.61
CA MET A 503 16.66 2.93 5.23
C MET A 503 16.49 1.74 4.28
N TRP A 504 15.35 1.61 3.61
CA TRP A 504 15.06 0.41 2.80
C TRP A 504 15.43 0.58 1.32
N GLY A 505 15.72 1.82 0.91
CA GLY A 505 16.07 2.13 -0.48
C GLY A 505 14.91 1.81 -1.42
N ALA A 506 13.70 2.23 -1.05
CA ALA A 506 12.48 1.96 -1.83
C ALA A 506 11.42 3.04 -1.60
N PRO A 507 10.54 3.32 -2.58
CA PRO A 507 9.40 4.19 -2.34
C PRO A 507 8.40 3.53 -1.38
N MET A 508 7.47 4.32 -0.85
CA MET A 508 6.33 3.78 -0.11
C MET A 508 5.46 2.92 -1.02
N HIS A 509 4.77 1.95 -0.43
CA HIS A 509 3.76 1.13 -1.09
C HIS A 509 2.64 1.98 -1.73
N MET A 510 1.92 1.37 -2.67
CA MET A 510 0.67 1.93 -3.18
C MET A 510 -0.42 1.80 -2.12
N SER A 511 -1.14 2.90 -1.84
CA SER A 511 -2.15 2.98 -0.79
C SER A 511 -3.28 1.97 -0.95
N HIS A 512 -3.65 1.62 -2.18
CA HIS A 512 -4.74 0.69 -2.46
C HIS A 512 -4.27 -0.77 -2.54
N GLY A 513 -3.55 -1.24 -1.50
CA GLY A 513 -3.17 -2.65 -1.33
C GLY A 513 -1.82 -3.08 -1.92
N GLY A 514 -0.90 -2.14 -2.17
CA GLY A 514 0.46 -2.47 -2.61
C GLY A 514 1.32 -3.08 -1.49
N LEU A 515 2.07 -4.14 -1.77
CA LEU A 515 3.04 -4.66 -0.80
C LEU A 515 4.21 -3.67 -0.62
N GLN A 516 4.72 -3.54 0.61
CA GLN A 516 5.92 -2.72 0.86
C GLN A 516 7.18 -3.46 0.43
N HIS A 517 7.68 -3.13 -0.76
CA HIS A 517 8.96 -3.59 -1.28
C HIS A 517 10.14 -2.81 -0.67
N ALA A 518 11.34 -3.39 -0.76
CA ALA A 518 12.59 -2.82 -0.28
C ALA A 518 13.75 -3.33 -1.14
N THR A 519 14.81 -2.55 -1.23
CA THR A 519 16.11 -3.05 -1.72
C THR A 519 16.79 -3.86 -0.62
N VAL A 520 16.76 -3.35 0.62
CA VAL A 520 17.26 -4.02 1.81
C VAL A 520 16.37 -3.77 3.03
N ARG A 521 16.45 -4.64 4.02
CA ARG A 521 15.76 -4.51 5.31
C ARG A 521 16.67 -4.94 6.46
N TYR A 522 16.40 -4.50 7.68
CA TYR A 522 17.27 -4.73 8.84
C TYR A 522 16.59 -5.50 9.98
N TYR A 523 17.42 -6.21 10.75
CA TYR A 523 17.04 -6.87 11.99
C TYR A 523 18.05 -6.61 13.10
N ASP A 524 17.56 -6.55 14.34
CA ASP A 524 18.38 -6.50 15.54
C ASP A 524 18.89 -7.91 15.86
N ALA A 525 20.19 -8.14 15.66
CA ALA A 525 20.77 -9.47 15.79
C ALA A 525 20.75 -10.00 17.23
N VAL A 526 20.83 -9.09 18.21
CA VAL A 526 20.84 -9.45 19.63
C VAL A 526 19.42 -9.67 20.12
N GLY A 527 18.52 -8.74 19.80
CA GLY A 527 17.10 -8.83 20.14
C GLY A 527 16.34 -9.90 19.34
N ARG A 528 16.92 -10.42 18.26
CA ARG A 528 16.33 -11.37 17.33
C ARG A 528 14.95 -10.95 16.82
N ARG A 529 14.84 -9.70 16.38
CA ARG A 529 13.59 -9.08 15.93
C ARG A 529 13.79 -8.19 14.71
N ALA A 530 12.68 -7.88 14.03
CA ALA A 530 12.65 -6.89 12.95
C ALA A 530 13.09 -5.50 13.45
N GLY A 531 13.62 -4.68 12.54
CA GLY A 531 14.05 -3.31 12.82
C GLY A 531 15.51 -3.20 13.20
N LEU A 532 16.02 -1.96 13.26
CA LEU A 532 17.40 -1.70 13.68
C LEU A 532 17.59 -1.89 15.19
N PRO A 533 18.80 -2.30 15.65
CA PRO A 533 19.16 -2.16 17.06
C PRO A 533 19.03 -0.72 17.54
N ASP A 534 18.78 -0.55 18.84
CA ASP A 534 18.70 0.78 19.44
C ASP A 534 20.01 1.56 19.27
N GLY A 535 19.90 2.85 18.98
CA GLY A 535 21.03 3.73 18.67
C GLY A 535 21.68 3.51 17.30
N VAL A 536 21.10 2.70 16.40
CA VAL A 536 21.60 2.51 15.03
C VAL A 536 20.73 3.27 14.02
N ALA A 537 21.38 3.87 13.02
CA ALA A 537 20.77 4.49 11.85
C ALA A 537 21.27 3.82 10.56
N ALA A 538 20.48 3.90 9.48
CA ALA A 538 20.79 3.27 8.21
C ALA A 538 20.42 4.15 7.01
N LEU A 539 21.25 4.14 5.97
CA LEU A 539 21.02 4.92 4.76
C LEU A 539 21.42 4.10 3.53
N VAL A 540 20.52 3.90 2.58
CA VAL A 540 20.82 3.39 1.24
C VAL A 540 21.21 4.56 0.37
N SER A 541 22.48 4.61 -0.04
CA SER A 541 23.06 5.74 -0.77
C SER A 541 23.03 5.57 -2.28
N ALA A 542 23.02 4.32 -2.76
CA ALA A 542 22.92 4.03 -4.18
C ALA A 542 22.35 2.62 -4.41
N ILE A 543 21.64 2.47 -5.53
CA ILE A 543 21.06 1.19 -5.96
C ILE A 543 21.42 1.02 -7.45
N GLY A 544 21.89 -0.16 -7.81
CA GLY A 544 22.08 -0.55 -9.20
C GLY A 544 21.45 -1.91 -9.50
N PRO A 545 21.44 -2.34 -10.77
CA PRO A 545 20.86 -3.61 -11.19
C PRO A 545 21.44 -4.82 -10.45
N ASP A 546 22.72 -4.76 -10.09
CA ASP A 546 23.50 -5.84 -9.48
C ASP A 546 24.20 -5.43 -8.17
N PHE A 547 23.83 -4.30 -7.56
CA PHE A 547 24.42 -3.85 -6.31
C PHE A 547 23.53 -2.94 -5.47
N VAL A 548 23.88 -2.82 -4.19
CA VAL A 548 23.39 -1.76 -3.30
C VAL A 548 24.58 -1.17 -2.51
N GLU A 549 24.57 0.13 -2.32
CA GLU A 549 25.44 0.83 -1.37
C GLU A 549 24.61 1.31 -0.19
N LEU A 550 25.11 1.02 1.02
CA LEU A 550 24.42 1.39 2.25
C LEU A 550 25.42 1.77 3.34
N GLU A 551 24.93 2.60 4.24
CA GLU A 551 25.65 3.04 5.42
C GLU A 551 24.91 2.63 6.68
N LEU A 552 25.66 2.19 7.68
CA LEU A 552 25.17 1.91 9.02
C LEU A 552 25.98 2.70 10.03
N VAL A 553 25.30 3.41 10.92
CA VAL A 553 25.94 4.24 11.96
C VAL A 553 25.48 3.75 13.32
N ASN A 554 26.43 3.41 14.19
CA ASN A 554 26.17 3.18 15.60
C ASN A 554 26.42 4.49 16.37
N LEU A 555 25.35 5.13 16.84
CA LEU A 555 25.42 6.38 17.60
C LEU A 555 25.75 6.13 19.09
N ASP A 556 25.66 4.89 19.58
CA ASP A 556 26.07 4.54 20.95
C ASP A 556 27.60 4.55 21.05
N THR A 557 28.14 5.40 21.92
CA THR A 557 29.58 5.59 22.13
C THR A 557 30.21 4.63 23.12
N GLU A 558 29.41 3.79 23.78
CA GLU A 558 29.86 2.84 24.80
C GLU A 558 29.71 1.38 24.34
N ASN A 559 28.65 1.08 23.59
CA ASN A 559 28.28 -0.29 23.25
C ASN A 559 28.39 -0.57 21.76
N ALA A 560 28.97 -1.73 21.43
CA ALA A 560 28.89 -2.27 20.09
C ALA A 560 27.46 -2.72 19.73
N ARG A 561 27.14 -2.72 18.44
CA ARG A 561 25.86 -3.19 17.89
C ARG A 561 26.10 -4.20 16.80
N THR A 562 25.15 -5.11 16.60
CA THR A 562 25.18 -6.07 15.48
C THR A 562 23.85 -6.00 14.75
N VAL A 563 23.90 -5.75 13.45
CA VAL A 563 22.74 -5.61 12.57
C VAL A 563 22.75 -6.79 11.60
N VAL A 564 21.60 -7.41 11.34
CA VAL A 564 21.45 -8.29 10.17
C VAL A 564 20.85 -7.48 9.04
N VAL A 565 21.45 -7.56 7.86
CA VAL A 565 20.93 -6.97 6.62
C VAL A 565 20.33 -8.07 5.77
N GLN A 566 19.11 -7.86 5.27
CA GLN A 566 18.39 -8.75 4.36
C GLN A 566 18.34 -8.16 2.95
N ALA A 567 18.49 -9.01 1.93
CA ALA A 567 18.31 -8.65 0.52
C ALA A 567 16.82 -8.72 0.14
N GLY A 568 16.20 -7.58 -0.15
CA GLY A 568 14.76 -7.46 -0.42
C GLY A 568 13.88 -7.43 0.84
N SER A 569 12.61 -7.04 0.69
CA SER A 569 11.63 -7.05 1.80
C SER A 569 11.32 -8.46 2.28
N PHE A 570 11.33 -9.43 1.37
CA PHE A 570 10.82 -10.78 1.54
C PHE A 570 11.91 -11.85 1.28
N GLY A 571 13.18 -11.44 1.25
CA GLY A 571 14.31 -12.32 0.97
C GLY A 571 14.39 -12.79 -0.48
N GLU A 572 13.70 -12.13 -1.39
CA GLU A 572 13.59 -12.46 -2.82
C GLU A 572 14.91 -12.21 -3.58
N HIS A 573 15.81 -11.40 -3.02
CA HIS A 573 17.13 -11.13 -3.57
C HIS A 573 18.21 -11.98 -2.86
N ARG A 574 19.41 -12.05 -3.45
CA ARG A 574 20.58 -12.72 -2.87
C ARG A 574 21.80 -11.80 -2.94
N PHE A 575 22.50 -11.62 -1.82
CA PHE A 575 23.80 -10.96 -1.80
C PHE A 575 24.88 -11.90 -2.35
N GLY A 576 25.82 -11.34 -3.13
CA GLY A 576 27.04 -12.04 -3.54
C GLY A 576 28.16 -11.73 -2.56
N ASP A 577 28.93 -10.68 -2.85
CA ASP A 577 30.04 -10.19 -2.02
C ASP A 577 29.65 -8.89 -1.31
N VAL A 578 30.14 -8.71 -0.09
CA VAL A 578 30.01 -7.45 0.67
C VAL A 578 31.39 -6.92 1.02
N SER A 579 31.64 -5.65 0.72
CA SER A 579 32.87 -4.95 1.08
C SER A 579 32.57 -3.68 1.87
N VAL A 580 33.32 -3.44 2.95
CA VAL A 580 33.47 -2.09 3.50
C VAL A 580 34.23 -1.26 2.47
N LEU A 581 33.81 -0.03 2.18
CA LEU A 581 34.43 0.80 1.15
C LEU A 581 35.96 0.87 1.32
N GLY A 582 36.70 0.41 0.29
CA GLY A 582 38.17 0.34 0.31
C GLY A 582 38.78 -0.86 1.05
N GLY A 583 37.95 -1.76 1.60
CA GLY A 583 38.35 -2.99 2.28
C GLY A 583 38.16 -4.26 1.43
N PRO A 584 38.56 -5.43 1.96
CA PRO A 584 38.39 -6.71 1.26
C PRO A 584 36.90 -7.11 1.17
N ALA A 585 36.56 -7.84 0.11
CA ALA A 585 35.25 -8.45 -0.05
C ALA A 585 35.08 -9.67 0.87
N THR A 586 33.89 -9.82 1.44
CA THR A 586 33.43 -10.97 2.21
C THR A 586 32.33 -11.65 1.41
N GLY A 587 32.54 -12.91 1.02
CA GLY A 587 31.52 -13.71 0.33
C GLY A 587 30.35 -14.01 1.26
N VAL A 588 29.14 -13.68 0.82
CA VAL A 588 27.89 -13.93 1.54
C VAL A 588 27.12 -15.09 0.89
N ASP A 589 26.85 -14.98 -0.42
CA ASP A 589 26.02 -15.92 -1.20
C ASP A 589 24.72 -16.33 -0.49
N GLY A 590 23.94 -15.34 -0.05
CA GLY A 590 22.78 -15.59 0.80
C GLY A 590 21.82 -14.41 0.92
N ARG A 591 20.68 -14.64 1.58
CA ARG A 591 19.67 -13.58 1.83
C ARG A 591 20.11 -12.61 2.92
N TRP A 592 21.01 -13.03 3.80
CA TRP A 592 21.37 -12.31 5.02
C TRP A 592 22.88 -12.28 5.27
N PHE A 593 23.35 -11.17 5.83
CA PHE A 593 24.67 -11.08 6.46
C PHE A 593 24.62 -10.21 7.72
N GLU A 594 25.60 -10.38 8.60
CA GLU A 594 25.76 -9.59 9.82
C GLU A 594 26.78 -8.47 9.64
N VAL A 595 26.49 -7.32 10.25
CA VAL A 595 27.41 -6.20 10.38
C VAL A 595 27.64 -5.94 11.86
N ALA A 596 28.86 -6.15 12.34
CA ALA A 596 29.29 -5.75 13.67
C ALA A 596 29.83 -4.32 13.64
N LEU A 597 29.16 -3.43 14.35
CA LEU A 597 29.52 -2.03 14.49
C LEU A 597 30.15 -1.81 15.87
N ALA A 598 31.39 -1.33 15.91
CA ALA A 598 31.96 -0.82 17.16
C ALA A 598 31.15 0.38 17.68
N ALA A 599 31.37 0.72 18.95
CA ALA A 599 30.79 1.93 19.54
C ALA A 599 31.23 3.19 18.75
N GLY A 600 30.29 4.10 18.46
CA GLY A 600 30.55 5.35 17.75
C GLY A 600 31.10 5.17 16.32
N SER A 601 30.77 4.06 15.65
CA SER A 601 31.34 3.71 14.34
C SER A 601 30.36 3.85 13.17
N ARG A 602 30.92 3.97 11.96
CA ARG A 602 30.17 3.98 10.70
C ARG A 602 30.75 2.95 9.73
N ALA A 603 29.88 2.12 9.18
CA ALA A 603 30.18 1.23 8.07
C ALA A 603 29.60 1.83 6.79
N HIS A 604 30.43 2.00 5.76
CA HIS A 604 29.99 2.22 4.39
C HIS A 604 30.23 0.92 3.63
N LEU A 605 29.15 0.29 3.17
CA LEU A 605 29.14 -1.03 2.59
C LEU A 605 28.67 -0.95 1.14
N ARG A 606 29.35 -1.70 0.26
CA ARG A 606 28.85 -2.05 -1.06
C ARG A 606 28.62 -3.56 -1.09
N ALA A 607 27.42 -3.96 -1.47
CA ALA A 607 27.04 -5.37 -1.61
C ALA A 607 26.64 -5.64 -3.06
N THR A 608 27.21 -6.68 -3.68
CA THR A 608 26.67 -7.19 -4.95
C THR A 608 25.38 -7.95 -4.68
N MET A 609 24.46 -7.92 -5.64
CA MET A 609 23.12 -8.45 -5.47
C MET A 609 22.63 -9.10 -6.76
N SER A 610 22.01 -10.27 -6.63
CA SER A 610 21.16 -10.84 -7.69
C SER A 610 19.71 -10.68 -7.26
N ARG A 611 18.90 -10.04 -8.11
CA ARG A 611 17.51 -9.71 -7.80
C ARG A 611 16.56 -10.82 -8.25
N TYR A 612 15.49 -11.01 -7.49
CA TYR A 612 14.42 -12.00 -7.69
C TYR A 612 14.89 -13.44 -7.98
N VAL A 613 15.96 -13.88 -7.32
CA VAL A 613 16.52 -15.23 -7.50
C VAL A 613 16.02 -16.26 -6.47
N ASN A 614 15.29 -15.80 -5.45
CA ASN A 614 14.71 -16.65 -4.41
C ASN A 614 13.19 -16.50 -4.41
N SER A 615 12.48 -17.58 -4.06
CA SER A 615 11.05 -17.46 -3.75
C SER A 615 10.85 -16.54 -2.53
N PRO A 616 9.94 -15.55 -2.62
CA PRO A 616 9.68 -14.63 -1.53
C PRO A 616 9.05 -15.35 -0.34
N SER A 617 9.36 -14.89 0.87
CA SER A 617 8.80 -15.44 2.10
C SER A 617 8.81 -14.43 3.23
N TYR A 618 8.01 -14.71 4.26
CA TYR A 618 8.15 -14.02 5.54
C TYR A 618 9.17 -14.67 6.47
N GLU A 619 10.07 -15.52 5.98
CA GLU A 619 11.12 -16.09 6.84
C GLU A 619 12.05 -14.98 7.36
N THR A 620 12.52 -15.15 8.59
CA THR A 620 13.55 -14.28 9.18
C THR A 620 14.83 -15.09 9.36
N PRO A 621 15.97 -14.44 9.69
CA PRO A 621 17.21 -15.16 9.98
C PRO A 621 17.09 -16.23 11.08
N TRP A 622 16.02 -16.17 11.90
CA TRP A 622 15.81 -17.06 13.04
C TRP A 622 14.48 -17.82 13.00
N SER A 623 13.59 -17.49 12.06
CA SER A 623 12.22 -18.02 11.98
C SER A 623 11.99 -18.58 10.57
N ARG A 624 12.14 -19.90 10.43
CA ARG A 624 11.92 -20.62 9.17
C ARG A 624 10.49 -21.11 9.08
N ARG A 625 9.92 -21.14 7.88
CA ARG A 625 8.55 -21.61 7.66
C ARG A 625 8.34 -23.04 8.15
N SER A 626 9.36 -23.89 7.99
CA SER A 626 9.37 -25.29 8.45
C SER A 626 9.20 -25.46 9.95
N ASP A 627 9.54 -24.43 10.73
CA ASP A 627 9.61 -24.49 12.19
C ASP A 627 8.32 -23.92 12.84
N TRP A 628 7.44 -23.31 12.05
CA TRP A 628 6.20 -22.73 12.54
C TRP A 628 5.17 -23.81 12.88
N ALA A 629 4.32 -23.52 13.88
CA ALA A 629 3.23 -24.42 14.26
C ALA A 629 2.33 -24.74 13.04
N PRO A 630 1.70 -25.92 12.97
CA PRO A 630 0.69 -26.18 11.95
C PRO A 630 -0.53 -25.27 12.13
N LEU A 631 -1.23 -24.97 11.02
CA LEU A 631 -2.50 -24.24 11.05
C LEU A 631 -3.58 -25.02 11.80
N ILE A 632 -4.51 -24.31 12.43
CA ILE A 632 -5.65 -24.93 13.12
C ILE A 632 -6.68 -25.34 12.07
N ARG A 633 -7.18 -26.57 12.18
CA ARG A 633 -8.24 -27.08 11.31
C ARG A 633 -9.57 -27.04 12.06
N GLY A 634 -10.60 -26.51 11.41
CA GLY A 634 -11.98 -26.63 11.90
C GLY A 634 -12.43 -28.09 11.96
N ARG A 635 -13.53 -28.38 12.65
CA ARG A 635 -14.13 -29.73 12.65
C ARG A 635 -14.52 -30.08 11.20
N ALA A 636 -14.17 -31.28 10.75
CA ALA A 636 -14.67 -31.79 9.48
C ALA A 636 -16.20 -31.88 9.58
N THR A 637 -16.92 -31.10 8.78
CA THR A 637 -18.36 -31.26 8.59
C THR A 637 -18.55 -32.48 7.71
N ASN A 638 -19.01 -33.59 8.30
CA ASN A 638 -19.44 -34.79 7.56
C ASN A 638 -20.70 -34.51 6.75
#